data_AF-A0A9X3CW69-F1
#
_entry.id   AF-A0A9X3CW69-F1
#
_cell.length_a   1.000
_cell.length_b   1.000
_cell.length_c   1.000
_cell.angle_alpha   90.00
_cell.angle_beta   90.00
_cell.angle_gamma   90.00
#
_symmetry.space_group_name_H-M   'P 1'
#
loop_
_entity.id
_entity.type
_entity.pdbx_description
1 polymer ?
#
loop_
_entity_poly.entity_id
_entity_poly.type
_entity_poly.pdbx_seq_one_letter_code
_entity_poly.pdbx_strand_id
1 'polypeptide(L)'
;MENSIKSILKKYKPRFVEVSDAYFYPNIPEKKLNKLIKNHTIEYGQKVYFHSVGSLLGFVHSSCVITDKYFSFKNSDLDEYFKMGWDKIQEVRYYGNKFDFVYSSSDPSRNFQFKKDDILPSLLSDSNLGNHFAALLTEIAKLFQNEDQDKFEKVKASLKEGDTKSFEQTSSEYLKCYGEDGDFSNNIHLLRAQYFFRENKFDNALEEVKCCEHHLEEGFITDDNLAIDVLKTKGDILLKSGQEYGAVTAYSGVLKNYSDYAQVNLFRAKVGAANLQLQKNFLKLNYSSRKLILVDNEQADLSSKEFKVILKDKLPALKFPVGHPISKELYVGHPYNADVYIPVSTFEENLFMDRFQEFSYFLQSLGATKISIVNKRGGELGEVGEISGRTGLKINTLVAESETTNEYSSKKELQSQNFKHISRTQTFSPVKKPFLPSNLVWYPHETSWQRLYEQRVNGNILNHSEIISTEQNQVITKNEKRSIQQSLEYYLVEAGASHSIDADHMFREKETTEWVINVEFAPIETLKEKGSDLTNTELTSQDIVQEKLNVREQMSDNLDSLTAEEIKYQSRVEILVDDNREILDEDRRILDRVRAKLNITEKRAIELEQQVLKKFVPAYSSEELQYLEEVKFCLEDDGEISDKERQLLELERDDLGILPDRALEIEKEIIQRLKEA
;
A
#
# COMPACT_ATOMS: atom_id res chain seq x y z
N MET A 1 -31.10 6.01 -45.99
CA MET A 1 -31.35 4.72 -45.31
C MET A 1 -32.76 4.19 -45.56
N GLU A 2 -33.82 4.89 -45.13
CA GLU A 2 -35.22 4.44 -45.33
C GLU A 2 -35.58 4.09 -46.79
N ASN A 3 -35.20 4.93 -47.76
CA ASN A 3 -35.46 4.66 -49.17
C ASN A 3 -34.72 3.40 -49.67
N SER A 4 -33.52 3.15 -49.15
CA SER A 4 -32.73 1.96 -49.47
C SER A 4 -33.39 0.70 -48.92
N ILE A 5 -33.84 0.71 -47.66
CA ILE A 5 -34.60 -0.39 -47.05
C ILE A 5 -35.88 -0.67 -47.85
N LYS A 6 -36.66 0.38 -48.20
CA LYS A 6 -37.86 0.24 -49.04
C LYS A 6 -37.55 -0.36 -50.41
N SER A 7 -36.44 0.02 -51.04
CA SER A 7 -35.98 -0.52 -52.32
C SER A 7 -35.66 -2.02 -52.21
N ILE A 8 -34.94 -2.42 -51.16
CA ILE A 8 -34.63 -3.84 -50.88
C ILE A 8 -35.93 -4.62 -50.66
N LEU A 9 -36.85 -4.14 -49.82
CA LEU A 9 -38.12 -4.83 -49.58
C LEU A 9 -38.95 -4.97 -50.85
N LYS A 10 -38.95 -3.97 -51.73
CA LYS A 10 -39.66 -4.05 -53.03
C LYS A 10 -39.12 -5.18 -53.91
N LYS A 11 -37.81 -5.43 -53.88
CA LYS A 11 -37.14 -6.54 -54.60
C LYS A 11 -37.55 -7.91 -54.05
N TYR A 12 -37.72 -8.04 -52.74
CA TYR A 12 -37.96 -9.34 -52.08
C TYR A 12 -39.44 -9.66 -51.85
N LYS A 13 -40.30 -8.66 -51.59
CA LYS A 13 -41.73 -8.81 -51.27
C LYS A 13 -42.51 -9.76 -52.20
N PRO A 14 -42.34 -9.76 -53.54
CA PRO A 14 -43.06 -10.68 -54.43
C PRO A 14 -42.79 -12.17 -54.14
N ARG A 15 -41.66 -12.49 -53.52
CA ARG A 15 -41.26 -13.86 -53.19
C ARG A 15 -41.98 -14.41 -51.95
N PHE A 16 -42.60 -13.54 -51.15
CA PHE A 16 -43.28 -13.90 -49.89
C PHE A 16 -44.81 -13.83 -49.97
N VAL A 17 -45.38 -13.69 -51.18
CA VAL A 17 -46.82 -13.47 -51.42
C VAL A 17 -47.69 -14.67 -50.97
N GLU A 18 -47.11 -15.86 -50.87
CA GLU A 18 -47.80 -17.09 -50.46
C GLU A 18 -47.75 -17.38 -48.96
N VAL A 19 -47.11 -16.52 -48.16
CA VAL A 19 -46.94 -16.71 -46.71
C VAL A 19 -48.12 -16.06 -45.98
N SER A 20 -49.05 -16.87 -45.45
CA SER A 20 -50.34 -16.41 -44.89
C SER A 20 -50.27 -15.39 -43.75
N ASP A 21 -49.10 -15.17 -43.17
CA ASP A 21 -48.92 -14.34 -41.97
C ASP A 21 -47.66 -13.46 -41.99
N ALA A 22 -47.16 -13.12 -43.18
CA ALA A 22 -46.05 -12.19 -43.38
C ALA A 22 -46.53 -10.88 -44.03
N TYR A 23 -46.15 -9.74 -43.44
CA TYR A 23 -46.61 -8.43 -43.86
C TYR A 23 -45.43 -7.50 -44.10
N PHE A 24 -45.45 -6.82 -45.24
CA PHE A 24 -44.43 -5.85 -45.64
C PHE A 24 -45.03 -4.45 -45.67
N TYR A 25 -44.27 -3.45 -45.25
CA TYR A 25 -44.61 -2.03 -45.41
C TYR A 25 -45.06 -1.71 -46.86
N PRO A 26 -46.09 -0.86 -47.05
CA PRO A 26 -46.91 -0.18 -46.03
C PRO A 26 -48.12 -1.00 -45.54
N ASN A 27 -48.26 -2.26 -45.99
CA ASN A 27 -49.47 -3.06 -45.82
C ASN A 27 -49.48 -3.83 -44.48
N ILE A 28 -49.18 -3.14 -43.38
CA ILE A 28 -49.14 -3.71 -42.03
C ILE A 28 -50.45 -3.33 -41.30
N PRO A 29 -51.31 -4.29 -40.90
CA PRO A 29 -52.56 -3.97 -40.23
C PRO A 29 -52.36 -3.26 -38.88
N GLU A 30 -52.95 -2.08 -38.71
CA GLU A 30 -52.79 -1.22 -37.52
C GLU A 30 -53.16 -1.95 -36.20
N LYS A 31 -54.22 -2.77 -36.23
CA LYS A 31 -54.64 -3.59 -35.07
C LYS A 31 -53.59 -4.62 -34.65
N LYS A 32 -52.75 -5.11 -35.58
CA LYS A 32 -51.66 -6.05 -35.28
C LYS A 32 -50.39 -5.32 -34.78
N LEU A 33 -50.17 -4.08 -35.23
CA LEU A 33 -49.00 -3.27 -34.89
C LEU A 33 -48.90 -2.94 -33.39
N ASN A 34 -49.99 -2.55 -32.72
CA ASN A 34 -49.97 -2.20 -31.30
C ASN A 34 -49.57 -3.38 -30.38
N LYS A 35 -49.97 -4.60 -30.73
CA LYS A 35 -49.58 -5.81 -29.99
C LYS A 35 -48.10 -6.16 -30.22
N LEU A 36 -47.58 -5.89 -31.42
CA LEU A 36 -46.18 -6.07 -31.77
C LEU A 36 -45.26 -5.06 -31.08
N ILE A 37 -45.67 -3.78 -31.01
CA ILE A 37 -44.94 -2.73 -30.30
C ILE A 37 -44.67 -3.12 -28.84
N LYS A 38 -45.69 -3.69 -28.16
CA LYS A 38 -45.56 -4.15 -26.78
C LYS A 38 -44.67 -5.40 -26.63
N ASN A 39 -44.76 -6.34 -27.57
CA ASN A 39 -44.05 -7.63 -27.48
C ASN A 39 -42.56 -7.54 -27.85
N HIS A 40 -42.19 -6.61 -28.74
CA HIS A 40 -40.80 -6.38 -29.18
C HIS A 40 -40.21 -5.08 -28.64
N THR A 41 -40.93 -4.41 -27.72
CA THR A 41 -40.57 -3.09 -27.15
C THR A 41 -40.07 -2.11 -28.22
N ILE A 42 -40.88 -1.94 -29.26
CA ILE A 42 -40.56 -1.04 -30.37
C ILE A 42 -40.71 0.41 -29.87
N GLU A 43 -39.69 1.23 -30.07
CA GLU A 43 -39.70 2.62 -29.60
C GLU A 43 -40.75 3.46 -30.35
N TYR A 44 -41.31 4.46 -29.67
CA TYR A 44 -42.25 5.39 -30.30
C TYR A 44 -41.59 6.12 -31.48
N GLY A 45 -42.21 6.03 -32.66
CA GLY A 45 -41.70 6.64 -33.90
C GLY A 45 -40.79 5.74 -34.75
N GLN A 46 -40.44 4.54 -34.26
CA GLN A 46 -39.61 3.60 -35.01
C GLN A 46 -40.39 2.92 -36.15
N LYS A 47 -39.77 2.79 -37.33
CA LYS A 47 -40.45 2.26 -38.52
C LYS A 47 -40.35 0.75 -38.60
N VAL A 48 -41.50 0.09 -38.72
CA VAL A 48 -41.61 -1.35 -38.96
C VAL A 48 -41.75 -1.61 -40.45
N TYR A 49 -40.84 -2.42 -40.98
CA TYR A 49 -40.73 -2.70 -42.42
C TYR A 49 -41.27 -4.08 -42.79
N PHE A 50 -41.14 -5.03 -41.89
CA PHE A 50 -41.66 -6.38 -42.03
C PHE A 50 -42.11 -6.90 -40.66
N HIS A 51 -43.20 -7.65 -40.63
CA HIS A 51 -43.51 -8.50 -39.50
C HIS A 51 -44.11 -9.83 -39.97
N SER A 52 -43.80 -10.90 -39.24
CA SER A 52 -44.47 -12.20 -39.38
C SER A 52 -45.03 -12.67 -38.04
N VAL A 53 -46.10 -13.46 -38.09
CA VAL A 53 -46.68 -14.10 -36.90
C VAL A 53 -46.89 -15.59 -37.16
N GLY A 54 -46.30 -16.40 -36.31
CA GLY A 54 -46.59 -17.81 -36.16
C GLY A 54 -47.78 -18.04 -35.26
N SER A 55 -48.81 -18.76 -35.72
CA SER A 55 -49.88 -19.22 -34.85
C SER A 55 -50.07 -20.73 -34.93
N LEU A 56 -50.18 -21.37 -33.76
CA LEU A 56 -50.53 -22.78 -33.62
C LEU A 56 -51.81 -22.86 -32.80
N LEU A 57 -52.86 -23.47 -33.35
CA LEU A 57 -54.17 -23.61 -32.68
C LEU A 57 -54.77 -22.28 -32.19
N GLY A 58 -54.51 -21.18 -32.91
CA GLY A 58 -55.01 -19.83 -32.55
C GLY A 58 -54.19 -19.08 -31.51
N PHE A 59 -53.13 -19.67 -30.95
CA PHE A 59 -52.18 -19.00 -30.07
C PHE A 59 -50.95 -18.53 -30.85
N VAL A 60 -50.49 -17.30 -30.59
CA VAL A 60 -49.25 -16.78 -31.18
C VAL A 60 -48.07 -17.54 -30.59
N HIS A 61 -47.39 -18.32 -31.43
CA HIS A 61 -46.28 -19.19 -31.05
C HIS A 61 -44.92 -18.57 -31.42
N SER A 62 -44.87 -17.70 -32.43
CA SER A 62 -43.69 -16.90 -32.72
C SER A 62 -44.02 -15.60 -33.46
N SER A 63 -43.11 -14.63 -33.43
CA SER A 63 -43.23 -13.38 -34.18
C SER A 63 -41.85 -12.83 -34.53
N CYS A 64 -41.71 -12.28 -35.72
CA CYS A 64 -40.48 -11.66 -36.21
C CYS A 64 -40.77 -10.24 -36.69
N VAL A 65 -39.83 -9.32 -36.49
CA VAL A 65 -39.92 -7.91 -36.87
C VAL A 65 -38.60 -7.44 -37.49
N ILE A 66 -38.69 -6.71 -38.60
CA ILE A 66 -37.58 -5.95 -39.20
C ILE A 66 -37.92 -4.47 -39.07
N THR A 67 -37.01 -3.72 -38.45
CA THR A 67 -37.13 -2.27 -38.29
C THR A 67 -36.00 -1.53 -39.02
N ASP A 68 -35.98 -0.20 -38.96
CA ASP A 68 -34.84 0.64 -39.38
C ASP A 68 -33.61 0.52 -38.47
N LYS A 69 -33.69 -0.12 -37.30
CA LYS A 69 -32.57 -0.22 -36.36
C LYS A 69 -32.10 -1.65 -36.11
N TYR A 70 -33.02 -2.62 -36.11
CA TYR A 70 -32.73 -3.98 -35.70
C TYR A 70 -33.64 -5.02 -36.37
N PHE A 71 -33.17 -6.26 -36.30
CA PHE A 71 -33.94 -7.48 -36.44
C PHE A 71 -34.34 -8.00 -35.06
N SER A 72 -35.59 -8.44 -34.89
CA SER A 72 -36.02 -9.11 -33.64
C SER A 72 -36.98 -10.25 -33.92
N PHE A 73 -36.94 -11.28 -33.08
CA PHE A 73 -37.96 -12.33 -33.07
C PHE A 73 -38.25 -12.82 -31.65
N LYS A 74 -39.43 -13.38 -31.44
CA LYS A 74 -39.85 -14.01 -30.17
C LYS A 74 -40.57 -15.30 -30.49
N ASN A 75 -40.25 -16.40 -29.81
CA ASN A 75 -40.99 -17.67 -29.89
C ASN A 75 -41.54 -18.06 -28.50
N SER A 76 -42.25 -19.19 -28.42
CA SER A 76 -42.81 -19.75 -27.19
C SER A 76 -41.76 -20.23 -26.18
N ASP A 77 -40.57 -20.54 -26.67
CA ASP A 77 -39.51 -21.18 -25.90
C ASP A 77 -38.56 -20.15 -25.27
N LEU A 78 -38.66 -18.88 -25.68
CA LEU A 78 -37.90 -17.78 -25.12
C LEU A 78 -38.77 -16.95 -24.16
N ASP A 79 -38.33 -16.84 -22.91
CA ASP A 79 -38.93 -15.96 -21.91
C ASP A 79 -38.92 -14.48 -22.38
N GLU A 80 -37.81 -14.08 -23.03
CA GLU A 80 -37.58 -12.75 -23.63
C GLU A 80 -37.54 -12.79 -25.17
N TYR A 81 -37.62 -11.64 -25.84
CA TYR A 81 -37.48 -11.59 -27.31
C TYR A 81 -35.99 -11.47 -27.68
N PHE A 82 -35.56 -12.12 -28.76
CA PHE A 82 -34.25 -11.89 -29.34
C PHE A 82 -34.26 -10.60 -30.17
N LYS A 83 -33.24 -9.75 -30.03
CA LYS A 83 -33.08 -8.50 -30.77
C LYS A 83 -31.62 -8.26 -31.08
N MET A 84 -31.34 -7.87 -32.32
CA MET A 84 -29.99 -7.61 -32.81
C MET A 84 -29.98 -6.43 -33.78
N GLY A 85 -29.10 -5.45 -33.52
CA GLY A 85 -28.87 -4.30 -34.40
C GLY A 85 -28.36 -4.72 -35.78
N TRP A 86 -28.70 -3.97 -36.82
CA TRP A 86 -28.27 -4.30 -38.19
C TRP A 86 -26.77 -4.19 -38.40
N ASP A 87 -26.13 -3.27 -37.68
CA ASP A 87 -24.70 -3.01 -37.61
C ASP A 87 -23.90 -4.24 -37.12
N LYS A 88 -24.52 -5.08 -36.28
CA LYS A 88 -23.92 -6.31 -35.72
C LYS A 88 -23.96 -7.51 -36.68
N ILE A 89 -24.61 -7.40 -37.84
CA ILE A 89 -24.84 -8.54 -38.74
C ILE A 89 -23.95 -8.40 -39.98
N GLN A 90 -22.94 -9.26 -40.11
CA GLN A 90 -22.12 -9.30 -41.31
C GLN A 90 -22.90 -9.92 -42.48
N GLU A 91 -23.54 -11.06 -42.22
CA GLU A 91 -24.44 -11.74 -43.15
C GLU A 91 -25.36 -12.73 -42.42
N VAL A 92 -26.40 -13.17 -43.10
CA VAL A 92 -27.29 -14.24 -42.63
C VAL A 92 -27.26 -15.37 -43.65
N ARG A 93 -26.99 -16.59 -43.19
CA ARG A 93 -26.97 -17.81 -44.01
C ARG A 93 -28.15 -18.70 -43.66
N TYR A 94 -28.61 -19.50 -44.62
CA TYR A 94 -29.70 -20.46 -44.43
C TYR A 94 -29.26 -21.86 -44.85
N TYR A 95 -29.46 -22.83 -43.96
CA TYR A 95 -29.07 -24.23 -44.18
C TYR A 95 -30.27 -25.19 -44.21
N GLY A 96 -31.39 -24.76 -44.79
CA GLY A 96 -32.59 -25.60 -45.00
C GLY A 96 -33.50 -25.77 -43.77
N ASN A 97 -32.97 -25.69 -42.55
CA ASN A 97 -33.78 -25.70 -41.32
C ASN A 97 -33.36 -24.68 -40.26
N LYS A 98 -32.27 -23.94 -40.50
CA LYS A 98 -31.74 -22.95 -39.55
C LYS A 98 -31.26 -21.71 -40.29
N PHE A 99 -31.40 -20.57 -39.62
CA PHE A 99 -30.73 -19.32 -39.96
C PHE A 99 -29.50 -19.19 -39.08
N ASP A 100 -28.38 -18.81 -39.69
CA ASP A 100 -27.10 -18.58 -39.05
C ASP A 100 -26.75 -17.10 -39.25
N PHE A 101 -26.85 -16.34 -38.17
CA PHE A 101 -26.53 -14.92 -38.15
C PHE A 101 -25.05 -14.76 -37.85
N VAL A 102 -24.29 -14.37 -38.87
CA VAL A 102 -22.84 -14.21 -38.77
C VAL A 102 -22.54 -12.84 -38.19
N TYR A 103 -22.01 -12.85 -36.96
CA TYR A 103 -21.56 -11.65 -36.25
C TYR A 103 -20.12 -11.30 -36.65
N SER A 104 -19.23 -12.30 -36.64
CA SER A 104 -17.86 -12.17 -37.09
C SER A 104 -17.42 -13.38 -37.93
N SER A 105 -16.96 -13.11 -39.15
CA SER A 105 -16.38 -14.14 -40.01
C SER A 105 -15.07 -14.75 -39.47
N SER A 106 -14.38 -14.08 -38.54
CA SER A 106 -13.14 -14.58 -37.93
C SER A 106 -13.35 -15.40 -36.66
N ASP A 107 -14.51 -15.28 -36.00
CA ASP A 107 -14.87 -16.08 -34.82
C ASP A 107 -16.30 -16.65 -34.93
N PRO A 108 -16.43 -17.87 -35.49
CA PRO A 108 -17.72 -18.54 -35.65
C PRO A 108 -18.46 -18.85 -34.34
N SER A 109 -17.78 -18.81 -33.19
CA SER A 109 -18.40 -19.10 -31.89
C SER A 109 -19.40 -18.02 -31.44
N ARG A 110 -19.27 -16.81 -32.00
CA ARG A 110 -20.18 -15.68 -31.75
C ARG A 110 -21.40 -15.63 -32.68
N ASN A 111 -21.54 -16.60 -33.58
CA ASN A 111 -22.68 -16.64 -34.50
C ASN A 111 -23.94 -17.19 -33.81
N PHE A 112 -25.09 -16.59 -34.11
CA PHE A 112 -26.37 -17.00 -33.54
C PHE A 112 -27.15 -17.87 -34.51
N GLN A 113 -27.49 -19.08 -34.07
CA GLN A 113 -28.26 -20.03 -34.86
C GLN A 113 -29.67 -20.20 -34.34
N PHE A 114 -30.65 -20.00 -35.22
CA PHE A 114 -32.07 -20.12 -34.90
C PHE A 114 -32.76 -21.08 -35.86
N LYS A 115 -33.73 -21.87 -35.39
CA LYS A 115 -34.48 -22.74 -36.30
C LYS A 115 -35.37 -21.87 -37.17
N LYS A 116 -35.63 -22.32 -38.41
CA LYS A 116 -36.49 -21.57 -39.34
C LYS A 116 -37.89 -21.32 -38.76
N ASP A 117 -38.41 -22.29 -38.02
CA ASP A 117 -39.76 -22.24 -37.44
C ASP A 117 -39.84 -21.23 -36.28
N ASP A 118 -38.71 -20.87 -35.65
CA ASP A 118 -38.67 -19.83 -34.62
C ASP A 118 -38.87 -18.43 -35.21
N ILE A 119 -38.40 -18.23 -36.44
CA ILE A 119 -38.39 -16.92 -37.13
C ILE A 119 -39.60 -16.78 -38.06
N LEU A 120 -39.91 -17.82 -38.85
CA LEU A 120 -41.03 -17.88 -39.80
C LEU A 120 -41.60 -19.31 -39.87
N PRO A 121 -42.63 -19.66 -39.06
CA PRO A 121 -43.25 -20.99 -39.10
C PRO A 121 -43.88 -21.37 -40.43
N SER A 122 -44.23 -20.38 -41.26
CA SER A 122 -44.86 -20.57 -42.56
C SER A 122 -43.87 -20.84 -43.70
N LEU A 123 -42.57 -21.03 -43.40
CA LEU A 123 -41.51 -21.49 -44.32
C LEU A 123 -41.56 -23.01 -44.65
N LEU A 124 -42.64 -23.71 -44.26
CA LEU A 124 -42.68 -25.18 -44.29
C LEU A 124 -42.70 -25.81 -45.69
N SER A 125 -43.01 -25.06 -46.75
CA SER A 125 -43.22 -25.60 -48.10
C SER A 125 -42.12 -25.28 -49.14
N ASP A 126 -41.32 -24.22 -48.98
CA ASP A 126 -40.30 -23.83 -49.99
C ASP A 126 -38.95 -23.47 -49.36
N SER A 127 -37.94 -24.33 -49.59
CA SER A 127 -36.55 -24.09 -49.15
C SER A 127 -35.90 -22.86 -49.78
N ASN A 128 -36.35 -22.40 -50.96
CA ASN A 128 -35.81 -21.20 -51.60
C ASN A 128 -36.24 -19.92 -50.86
N LEU A 129 -37.39 -19.96 -50.18
CA LEU A 129 -37.89 -18.82 -49.42
C LEU A 129 -36.98 -18.47 -48.24
N GLY A 130 -36.38 -19.48 -47.59
CA GLY A 130 -35.41 -19.29 -46.51
C GLY A 130 -34.14 -18.59 -47.02
N ASN A 131 -33.61 -19.02 -48.17
CA ASN A 131 -32.48 -18.35 -48.82
C ASN A 131 -32.79 -16.90 -49.18
N HIS A 132 -34.00 -16.63 -49.70
CA HIS A 132 -34.42 -15.27 -50.00
C HIS A 132 -34.57 -14.38 -48.77
N PHE A 133 -35.03 -14.94 -47.65
CA PHE A 133 -35.14 -14.21 -46.39
C PHE A 133 -33.77 -13.90 -45.79
N ALA A 134 -32.86 -14.87 -45.79
CA ALA A 134 -31.47 -14.66 -45.38
C ALA A 134 -30.78 -13.59 -46.24
N ALA A 135 -30.99 -13.61 -47.56
CA ALA A 135 -30.47 -12.58 -48.47
C ALA A 135 -31.09 -11.20 -48.23
N LEU A 136 -32.38 -11.12 -47.90
CA LEU A 136 -33.05 -9.88 -47.50
C LEU A 136 -32.39 -9.29 -46.24
N LEU A 137 -32.23 -10.10 -45.19
CA LEU A 137 -31.60 -9.66 -43.94
C LEU A 137 -30.16 -9.20 -44.17
N THR A 138 -29.41 -9.94 -44.99
CA THR A 138 -28.02 -9.60 -45.36
C THR A 138 -27.94 -8.29 -46.15
N GLU A 139 -28.81 -8.06 -47.14
CA GLU A 139 -28.82 -6.81 -47.89
C GLU A 139 -29.21 -5.61 -47.04
N ILE A 140 -30.12 -5.79 -46.06
CA ILE A 140 -30.44 -4.74 -45.10
C ILE A 140 -29.22 -4.48 -44.22
N ALA A 141 -28.61 -5.51 -43.62
CA ALA A 141 -27.44 -5.38 -42.76
C ALA A 141 -26.25 -4.67 -43.44
N LYS A 142 -26.03 -4.97 -44.73
CA LYS A 142 -25.02 -4.27 -45.57
C LYS A 142 -25.19 -2.76 -45.65
N LEU A 143 -26.40 -2.22 -45.43
CA LEU A 143 -26.61 -0.76 -45.37
C LEU A 143 -26.04 -0.12 -44.10
N PHE A 144 -25.77 -0.92 -43.07
CA PHE A 144 -25.29 -0.51 -41.75
C PHE A 144 -23.85 -0.98 -41.49
N GLN A 145 -23.25 -1.71 -42.42
CA GLN A 145 -21.84 -2.06 -42.37
C GLN A 145 -20.98 -0.79 -42.31
N ASN A 146 -20.00 -0.80 -41.41
CA ASN A 146 -19.13 0.34 -41.07
C ASN A 146 -19.81 1.49 -40.30
N GLU A 147 -21.08 1.39 -39.92
CA GLU A 147 -21.70 2.47 -39.11
C GLU A 147 -20.98 2.66 -37.77
N ASP A 148 -20.55 1.56 -37.15
CA ASP A 148 -19.77 1.56 -35.92
C ASP A 148 -18.42 2.30 -36.11
N GLN A 149 -17.65 1.89 -37.12
CA GLN A 149 -16.40 2.56 -37.53
C GLN A 149 -16.62 4.05 -37.83
N ASP A 150 -17.64 4.40 -38.60
CA ASP A 150 -17.94 5.78 -38.98
C ASP A 150 -18.26 6.64 -37.76
N LYS A 151 -18.98 6.10 -36.77
CA LYS A 151 -19.24 6.79 -35.50
C LYS A 151 -17.96 6.94 -34.68
N PHE A 152 -17.12 5.92 -34.63
CA PHE A 152 -15.83 6.00 -33.95
C PHE A 152 -14.90 7.05 -34.62
N GLU A 153 -14.83 7.10 -35.95
CA GLU A 153 -14.07 8.13 -36.67
C GLU A 153 -14.58 9.55 -36.38
N LYS A 154 -15.90 9.75 -36.25
CA LYS A 154 -16.47 11.05 -35.85
C LYS A 154 -16.05 11.45 -34.44
N VAL A 155 -16.00 10.51 -33.50
CA VAL A 155 -15.49 10.77 -32.13
C VAL A 155 -14.04 11.22 -32.20
N LYS A 156 -13.19 10.49 -32.94
CA LYS A 156 -11.77 10.86 -33.12
C LYS A 156 -11.59 12.21 -33.80
N ALA A 157 -12.37 12.50 -34.84
CA ALA A 157 -12.31 13.77 -35.57
C ALA A 157 -12.66 14.95 -34.64
N SER A 158 -13.74 14.84 -33.87
CA SER A 158 -14.15 15.88 -32.91
C SER A 158 -13.05 16.17 -31.88
N LEU A 159 -12.37 15.13 -31.39
CA LEU A 159 -11.25 15.28 -30.46
C LEU A 159 -10.04 15.97 -31.11
N LYS A 160 -9.72 15.62 -32.36
CA LYS A 160 -8.58 16.18 -33.12
C LYS A 160 -8.80 17.65 -33.49
N GLU A 161 -10.03 18.03 -33.78
CA GLU A 161 -10.44 19.40 -34.09
C GLU A 161 -10.50 20.30 -32.84
N GLY A 162 -10.45 19.71 -31.63
CA GLY A 162 -10.54 20.43 -30.37
C GLY A 162 -11.97 20.85 -30.01
N ASP A 163 -12.99 20.30 -30.67
CA ASP A 163 -14.40 20.53 -30.33
C ASP A 163 -14.80 19.62 -29.16
N THR A 164 -14.54 20.10 -27.94
CA THR A 164 -14.77 19.36 -26.70
C THR A 164 -16.24 19.01 -26.49
N LYS A 165 -17.16 19.89 -26.89
CA LYS A 165 -18.61 19.66 -26.75
C LYS A 165 -19.07 18.56 -27.70
N SER A 166 -18.66 18.61 -28.97
CA SER A 166 -18.96 17.54 -29.92
C SER A 166 -18.32 16.22 -29.51
N PHE A 167 -17.09 16.25 -28.97
CA PHE A 167 -16.43 15.04 -28.47
C PHE A 167 -17.19 14.40 -27.31
N GLU A 168 -17.55 15.16 -26.27
CA GLU A 168 -18.31 14.64 -25.14
C GLU A 168 -19.68 14.10 -25.59
N GLN A 169 -20.36 14.80 -26.50
CA GLN A 169 -21.64 14.36 -27.03
C GLN A 169 -21.51 13.07 -27.85
N THR A 170 -20.66 13.07 -28.88
CA THR A 170 -20.52 11.92 -29.81
C THR A 170 -19.98 10.67 -29.11
N SER A 171 -19.04 10.82 -28.17
CA SER A 171 -18.52 9.69 -27.39
C SER A 171 -19.58 9.11 -26.44
N SER A 172 -20.38 9.95 -25.79
CA SER A 172 -21.47 9.50 -24.91
C SER A 172 -22.59 8.84 -25.70
N GLU A 173 -22.94 9.40 -26.87
CA GLU A 173 -23.91 8.80 -27.78
C GLU A 173 -23.44 7.42 -28.26
N TYR A 174 -22.16 7.28 -28.61
CA TYR A 174 -21.59 5.99 -28.97
C TYR A 174 -21.74 4.97 -27.83
N LEU A 175 -21.25 5.29 -26.63
CA LEU A 175 -21.28 4.36 -25.49
C LEU A 175 -22.72 3.99 -25.10
N LYS A 176 -23.67 4.91 -25.25
CA LYS A 176 -25.10 4.62 -25.06
C LYS A 176 -25.68 3.69 -26.13
N CYS A 177 -25.21 3.79 -27.38
CA CYS A 177 -25.69 2.97 -28.48
C CYS A 177 -25.13 1.55 -28.43
N TYR A 178 -23.84 1.40 -28.11
CA TYR A 178 -23.14 0.13 -28.23
C TYR A 178 -22.86 -0.56 -26.90
N GLY A 179 -22.82 0.18 -25.79
CA GLY A 179 -22.50 -0.36 -24.48
C GLY A 179 -21.10 -0.97 -24.43
N GLU A 180 -20.95 -2.04 -23.67
CA GLU A 180 -19.69 -2.79 -23.51
C GLU A 180 -19.37 -3.67 -24.73
N ASP A 181 -20.40 -4.04 -25.52
CA ASP A 181 -20.30 -4.88 -26.73
C ASP A 181 -19.77 -4.15 -27.98
N GLY A 182 -19.50 -2.84 -27.91
CA GLY A 182 -19.06 -2.07 -29.07
C GLY A 182 -17.61 -2.33 -29.43
N ASP A 183 -17.31 -2.52 -30.72
CA ASP A 183 -15.96 -2.83 -31.20
C ASP A 183 -14.94 -1.72 -30.80
N PHE A 184 -15.40 -0.48 -30.67
CA PHE A 184 -14.57 0.67 -30.28
C PHE A 184 -14.89 1.22 -28.89
N SER A 185 -15.71 0.56 -28.07
CA SER A 185 -16.10 1.08 -26.75
C SER A 185 -14.88 1.33 -25.85
N ASN A 186 -13.93 0.38 -25.80
CA ASN A 186 -12.68 0.57 -25.04
C ASN A 186 -11.79 1.67 -25.60
N ASN A 187 -11.70 1.79 -26.92
CA ASN A 187 -10.99 2.89 -27.55
C ASN A 187 -11.59 4.24 -27.15
N ILE A 188 -12.93 4.32 -27.07
CA ILE A 188 -13.62 5.54 -26.66
C ILE A 188 -13.42 5.85 -25.18
N HIS A 189 -13.51 4.86 -24.29
CA HIS A 189 -13.19 5.04 -22.88
C HIS A 189 -11.74 5.54 -22.70
N LEU A 190 -10.77 4.96 -23.41
CA LEU A 190 -9.38 5.43 -23.38
C LEU A 190 -9.25 6.88 -23.88
N LEU A 191 -9.90 7.24 -25.00
CA LEU A 191 -9.91 8.61 -25.51
C LEU A 191 -10.53 9.60 -24.51
N ARG A 192 -11.62 9.20 -23.84
CA ARG A 192 -12.28 9.99 -22.80
C ARG A 192 -11.40 10.15 -21.58
N ALA A 193 -10.72 9.10 -21.14
CA ALA A 193 -9.74 9.16 -20.05
C ALA A 193 -8.62 10.18 -20.35
N GLN A 194 -8.04 10.11 -21.55
CA GLN A 194 -6.98 11.03 -22.00
C GLN A 194 -7.50 12.48 -22.16
N TYR A 195 -8.75 12.65 -22.59
CA TYR A 195 -9.40 13.96 -22.62
C TYR A 195 -9.58 14.54 -21.22
N PHE A 196 -10.22 13.80 -20.31
CA PHE A 196 -10.43 14.26 -18.93
C PHE A 196 -9.11 14.50 -18.18
N PHE A 197 -8.08 13.72 -18.45
CA PHE A 197 -6.74 13.95 -17.94
C PHE A 197 -6.18 15.31 -18.38
N ARG A 198 -6.30 15.67 -19.67
CA ARG A 198 -5.88 16.98 -20.18
C ARG A 198 -6.66 18.14 -19.55
N GLU A 199 -7.92 17.91 -19.24
CA GLU A 199 -8.79 18.86 -18.53
C GLU A 199 -8.56 18.89 -17.00
N ASN A 200 -7.57 18.15 -16.48
CA ASN A 200 -7.29 17.98 -15.04
C ASN A 200 -8.48 17.41 -14.23
N LYS A 201 -9.39 16.68 -14.88
CA LYS A 201 -10.52 15.98 -14.24
C LYS A 201 -10.12 14.54 -13.92
N PHE A 202 -9.24 14.37 -12.94
CA PHE A 202 -8.59 13.08 -12.65
C PHE A 202 -9.56 11.97 -12.24
N ASP A 203 -10.59 12.26 -11.45
CA ASP A 203 -11.57 11.26 -11.02
C ASP A 203 -12.36 10.71 -12.21
N ASN A 204 -12.85 11.58 -13.10
CA ASN A 204 -13.50 11.17 -14.34
C ASN A 204 -12.56 10.36 -15.22
N ALA A 205 -11.29 10.77 -15.33
CA ALA A 205 -10.30 10.03 -16.11
C ALA A 205 -10.07 8.62 -15.56
N LEU A 206 -10.01 8.47 -14.23
CA LEU A 206 -9.88 7.16 -13.57
C LEU A 206 -11.14 6.30 -13.70
N GLU A 207 -12.33 6.88 -13.70
CA GLU A 207 -13.58 6.14 -13.97
C GLU A 207 -13.57 5.52 -15.37
N GLU A 208 -13.17 6.28 -16.39
CA GLU A 208 -13.05 5.77 -17.77
C GLU A 208 -11.97 4.68 -17.90
N VAL A 209 -10.84 4.82 -17.17
CA VAL A 209 -9.82 3.75 -17.09
C VAL A 209 -10.39 2.49 -16.45
N LYS A 210 -11.20 2.59 -15.39
CA LYS A 210 -11.83 1.43 -14.75
C LYS A 210 -12.76 0.68 -15.69
N CYS A 211 -13.51 1.39 -16.54
CA CYS A 211 -14.32 0.76 -17.59
C CYS A 211 -13.44 -0.07 -18.55
N CYS A 212 -12.26 0.46 -18.94
CA CYS A 212 -11.32 -0.30 -19.77
C CYS A 212 -10.78 -1.55 -19.05
N GLU A 213 -10.39 -1.41 -17.77
CA GLU A 213 -9.85 -2.53 -16.97
C GLU A 213 -10.89 -3.65 -16.79
N HIS A 214 -12.16 -3.30 -16.56
CA HIS A 214 -13.24 -4.28 -16.46
C HIS A 214 -13.38 -5.13 -17.74
N HIS A 215 -13.38 -4.47 -18.91
CA HIS A 215 -13.48 -5.19 -20.18
C HIS A 215 -12.25 -6.06 -20.50
N LEU A 216 -11.05 -5.65 -20.03
CA LEU A 216 -9.82 -6.45 -20.14
C LEU A 216 -9.91 -7.72 -19.28
N GLU A 217 -10.39 -7.60 -18.04
CA GLU A 217 -10.54 -8.72 -17.10
C GLU A 217 -11.57 -9.77 -17.59
N GLU A 218 -12.65 -9.33 -18.22
CA GLU A 218 -13.69 -10.23 -18.76
C GLU A 218 -13.30 -10.88 -20.11
N GLY A 219 -12.11 -10.60 -20.63
CA GLY A 219 -11.59 -11.23 -21.84
C GLY A 219 -12.24 -10.74 -23.14
N PHE A 220 -12.89 -9.56 -23.12
CA PHE A 220 -13.49 -8.98 -24.32
C PHE A 220 -12.45 -8.42 -25.31
N ILE A 221 -11.21 -8.23 -24.86
CA ILE A 221 -10.12 -7.61 -25.62
C ILE A 221 -8.97 -8.61 -25.75
N THR A 222 -8.46 -8.77 -26.97
CA THR A 222 -7.23 -9.51 -27.28
C THR A 222 -6.11 -8.61 -27.84
N ASP A 223 -6.31 -7.29 -27.85
CA ASP A 223 -5.30 -6.32 -28.31
C ASP A 223 -4.38 -5.88 -27.17
N ASP A 224 -3.20 -6.51 -27.11
CA ASP A 224 -2.15 -6.21 -26.14
C ASP A 224 -1.74 -4.72 -26.16
N ASN A 225 -1.82 -4.04 -27.31
CA ASN A 225 -1.43 -2.62 -27.39
C ASN A 225 -2.40 -1.72 -26.63
N LEU A 226 -3.70 -2.03 -26.68
CA LEU A 226 -4.72 -1.26 -25.98
C LEU A 226 -4.56 -1.40 -24.45
N ALA A 227 -4.30 -2.62 -23.97
CA ALA A 227 -4.03 -2.87 -22.56
C ALA A 227 -2.82 -2.05 -22.05
N ILE A 228 -1.75 -2.02 -22.85
CA ILE A 228 -0.56 -1.22 -22.56
C ILE A 228 -0.91 0.27 -22.49
N ASP A 229 -1.67 0.81 -23.44
CA ASP A 229 -2.03 2.24 -23.47
C ASP A 229 -2.97 2.65 -22.33
N VAL A 230 -3.84 1.74 -21.88
CA VAL A 230 -4.64 1.91 -20.65
C VAL A 230 -3.72 2.04 -19.43
N LEU A 231 -2.75 1.14 -19.27
CA LEU A 231 -1.79 1.19 -18.16
C LEU A 231 -0.92 2.46 -18.19
N LYS A 232 -0.47 2.90 -19.37
CA LYS A 232 0.27 4.17 -19.52
C LYS A 232 -0.56 5.35 -19.05
N THR A 233 -1.80 5.44 -19.55
CA THR A 233 -2.73 6.51 -19.25
C THR A 233 -3.06 6.53 -17.75
N LYS A 234 -3.33 5.35 -17.17
CA LYS A 234 -3.53 5.17 -15.72
C LYS A 234 -2.34 5.68 -14.92
N GLY A 235 -1.11 5.30 -15.30
CA GLY A 235 0.10 5.75 -14.62
C GLY A 235 0.28 7.27 -14.65
N ASP A 236 0.03 7.90 -15.81
CA ASP A 236 0.14 9.36 -15.97
C ASP A 236 -0.91 10.10 -15.10
N ILE A 237 -2.16 9.62 -15.08
CA ILE A 237 -3.24 10.17 -14.25
C ILE A 237 -2.93 10.02 -12.75
N LEU A 238 -2.51 8.82 -12.32
CA LEU A 238 -2.21 8.53 -10.91
C LEU A 238 -1.04 9.37 -10.41
N LEU A 239 0.01 9.54 -11.22
CA LEU A 239 1.16 10.36 -10.83
C LEU A 239 0.75 11.83 -10.66
N LYS A 240 -0.03 12.38 -11.59
CA LYS A 240 -0.48 13.78 -11.51
C LYS A 240 -1.51 14.05 -10.42
N SER A 241 -2.31 13.05 -10.04
CA SER A 241 -3.27 13.15 -8.94
C SER A 241 -2.65 12.90 -7.55
N GLY A 242 -1.33 12.66 -7.45
CA GLY A 242 -0.65 12.41 -6.18
C GLY A 242 -0.89 11.00 -5.62
N GLN A 243 -1.17 10.03 -6.49
CA GLN A 243 -1.30 8.61 -6.16
C GLN A 243 -0.06 7.84 -6.63
N GLU A 244 1.11 8.18 -6.09
CA GLU A 244 2.41 7.79 -6.63
C GLU A 244 2.61 6.26 -6.65
N TYR A 245 2.15 5.56 -5.61
CA TYR A 245 2.24 4.09 -5.58
C TYR A 245 1.46 3.44 -6.72
N GLY A 246 0.25 3.94 -7.01
CA GLY A 246 -0.54 3.43 -8.12
C GLY A 246 0.10 3.74 -9.48
N ALA A 247 0.81 4.86 -9.59
CA ALA A 247 1.60 5.17 -10.78
C ALA A 247 2.78 4.21 -10.96
N VAL A 248 3.50 3.90 -9.87
CA VAL A 248 4.59 2.91 -9.87
C VAL A 248 4.08 1.56 -10.38
N THR A 249 2.96 1.06 -9.83
CA THR A 249 2.41 -0.24 -10.26
C THR A 249 1.96 -0.22 -11.71
N ALA A 250 1.29 0.84 -12.17
CA ALA A 250 0.85 0.97 -13.55
C ALA A 250 2.03 0.99 -14.54
N TYR A 251 3.07 1.79 -14.28
CA TYR A 251 4.25 1.84 -15.14
C TYR A 251 5.09 0.55 -15.11
N SER A 252 5.19 -0.12 -13.96
CA SER A 252 5.83 -1.44 -13.88
C SER A 252 5.05 -2.47 -14.71
N GLY A 253 3.72 -2.39 -14.75
CA GLY A 253 2.89 -3.20 -15.65
C GLY A 253 3.18 -2.95 -17.14
N VAL A 254 3.37 -1.68 -17.53
CA VAL A 254 3.77 -1.34 -18.91
C VAL A 254 5.14 -1.93 -19.26
N LEU A 255 6.11 -1.83 -18.36
CA LEU A 255 7.50 -2.25 -18.59
C LEU A 255 7.61 -3.73 -19.01
N LYS A 256 6.74 -4.60 -18.49
CA LYS A 256 6.72 -6.03 -18.77
C LYS A 256 6.36 -6.38 -20.20
N ASN A 257 5.60 -5.50 -20.85
CA ASN A 257 5.13 -5.71 -22.22
C ASN A 257 6.12 -5.22 -23.27
N TYR A 258 7.23 -4.60 -22.86
CA TYR A 258 8.25 -4.08 -23.77
C TYR A 258 9.54 -4.87 -23.68
N SER A 259 10.00 -5.36 -24.83
CA SER A 259 11.37 -5.82 -25.06
C SER A 259 12.24 -4.76 -25.76
N ASP A 260 11.62 -3.73 -26.35
CA ASP A 260 12.32 -2.63 -27.00
C ASP A 260 13.11 -1.78 -25.99
N TYR A 261 14.41 -1.62 -26.27
CA TYR A 261 15.34 -0.93 -25.37
C TYR A 261 14.93 0.51 -25.06
N ALA A 262 14.39 1.25 -26.04
CA ALA A 262 14.00 2.64 -25.85
C ALA A 262 12.75 2.75 -24.95
N GLN A 263 11.74 1.92 -25.20
CA GLN A 263 10.54 1.87 -24.35
C GLN A 263 10.87 1.40 -22.92
N VAL A 264 11.71 0.37 -22.78
CA VAL A 264 12.16 -0.13 -21.48
C VAL A 264 12.82 0.98 -20.66
N ASN A 265 13.74 1.73 -21.26
CA ASN A 265 14.41 2.83 -20.58
C ASN A 265 13.46 3.99 -20.23
N LEU A 266 12.54 4.34 -21.12
CA LEU A 266 11.53 5.37 -20.86
C LEU A 266 10.67 5.03 -19.64
N PHE A 267 10.13 3.81 -19.59
CA PHE A 267 9.26 3.40 -18.47
C PHE A 267 10.04 3.13 -17.19
N ARG A 268 11.28 2.65 -17.26
CA ARG A 268 12.18 2.59 -16.09
C ARG A 268 12.40 3.98 -15.48
N ALA A 269 12.59 5.00 -16.31
CA ALA A 269 12.69 6.38 -15.85
C ALA A 269 11.38 6.89 -15.22
N LYS A 270 10.21 6.56 -15.80
CA LYS A 270 8.90 6.89 -15.21
C LYS A 270 8.68 6.22 -13.86
N VAL A 271 9.00 4.92 -13.73
CA VAL A 271 8.96 4.18 -12.46
C VAL A 271 9.88 4.84 -11.43
N GLY A 272 11.12 5.18 -11.81
CA GLY A 272 12.07 5.86 -10.94
C GLY A 272 11.55 7.23 -10.45
N ALA A 273 10.98 8.02 -11.35
CA ALA A 273 10.40 9.32 -11.00
C ALA A 273 9.20 9.20 -10.05
N ALA A 274 8.31 8.24 -10.28
CA ALA A 274 7.16 7.98 -9.42
C ALA A 274 7.61 7.48 -8.02
N ASN A 275 8.60 6.58 -7.96
CA ASN A 275 9.17 6.12 -6.69
C ASN A 275 9.80 7.26 -5.88
N LEU A 276 10.52 8.17 -6.54
CA LEU A 276 11.11 9.33 -5.86
C LEU A 276 10.03 10.25 -5.26
N GLN A 277 8.91 10.45 -5.94
CA GLN A 277 7.78 11.20 -5.38
C GLN A 277 7.10 10.44 -4.24
N LEU A 278 6.90 9.13 -4.39
CA LEU A 278 6.37 8.27 -3.35
C LEU A 278 7.21 8.39 -2.07
N GLN A 279 8.54 8.23 -2.14
CA GLN A 279 9.43 8.37 -0.99
C GLN A 279 9.28 9.72 -0.26
N LYS A 280 9.18 10.82 -1.01
CA LYS A 280 9.03 12.18 -0.46
C LYS A 280 7.68 12.42 0.22
N ASN A 281 6.64 11.76 -0.26
CA ASN A 281 5.26 11.98 0.20
C ASN A 281 4.73 10.85 1.08
N PHE A 282 5.45 9.74 1.22
CA PHE A 282 4.96 8.54 1.89
C PHE A 282 4.47 8.79 3.31
N LEU A 283 5.25 9.53 4.11
CA LEU A 283 4.88 9.87 5.49
C LEU A 283 3.71 10.85 5.60
N LYS A 284 3.34 11.53 4.50
CA LYS A 284 2.17 12.42 4.43
C LYS A 284 0.87 11.66 4.13
N LEU A 285 0.97 10.40 3.69
CA LEU A 285 -0.20 9.57 3.46
C LEU A 285 -0.96 9.35 4.78
N ASN A 286 -2.29 9.29 4.69
CA ASN A 286 -3.11 8.89 5.84
C ASN A 286 -2.74 7.46 6.31
N TYR A 287 -3.10 7.14 7.56
CA TYR A 287 -2.68 5.88 8.16
C TYR A 287 -3.18 4.68 7.37
N SER A 288 -4.44 4.66 6.94
CA SER A 288 -5.00 3.55 6.15
C SER A 288 -4.22 3.27 4.87
N SER A 289 -3.70 4.29 4.19
CA SER A 289 -2.94 4.12 2.95
C SER A 289 -1.51 3.64 3.15
N ARG A 290 -0.91 3.89 4.32
CA ARG A 290 0.47 3.45 4.64
C ARG A 290 0.51 2.30 5.66
N LYS A 291 -0.66 1.83 6.11
CA LYS A 291 -0.82 0.88 7.23
C LYS A 291 0.03 -0.37 7.06
N LEU A 292 0.02 -0.96 5.87
CA LEU A 292 0.69 -2.23 5.58
C LEU A 292 1.65 -2.07 4.41
N ILE A 293 2.89 -2.47 4.62
CA ILE A 293 3.90 -2.57 3.58
C ILE A 293 4.52 -3.95 3.56
N LEU A 294 4.67 -4.52 2.37
CA LEU A 294 5.50 -5.68 2.12
C LEU A 294 6.83 -5.18 1.58
N VAL A 295 7.93 -5.51 2.25
CA VAL A 295 9.26 -5.19 1.74
C VAL A 295 9.73 -6.35 0.87
N ASP A 296 10.13 -6.10 -0.37
CA ASP A 296 10.71 -7.13 -1.24
C ASP A 296 12.01 -6.62 -1.87
N ASN A 297 12.91 -7.51 -2.25
CA ASN A 297 14.09 -7.19 -3.03
C ASN A 297 13.77 -7.19 -4.53
N GLU A 298 12.76 -7.97 -4.94
CA GLU A 298 12.34 -8.11 -6.33
C GLU A 298 10.86 -7.78 -6.47
N GLN A 299 10.47 -7.12 -7.56
CA GLN A 299 9.07 -6.76 -7.76
C GLN A 299 8.32 -7.95 -8.36
N ALA A 300 7.59 -8.72 -7.55
CA ALA A 300 6.65 -9.71 -8.08
C ALA A 300 5.51 -9.03 -8.89
N ASP A 301 4.85 -9.81 -9.76
CA ASP A 301 3.93 -9.32 -10.79
C ASP A 301 2.57 -8.82 -10.27
N LEU A 302 2.41 -8.62 -8.96
CA LEU A 302 1.11 -8.38 -8.34
C LEU A 302 1.06 -7.10 -7.52
N SER A 303 0.06 -6.27 -7.83
CA SER A 303 -0.39 -5.23 -6.93
C SER A 303 -1.43 -5.78 -5.97
N SER A 304 -1.13 -5.79 -4.67
CA SER A 304 -2.12 -6.07 -3.63
C SER A 304 -2.97 -4.83 -3.36
N LYS A 305 -4.28 -5.03 -3.14
CA LYS A 305 -5.18 -3.99 -2.62
C LYS A 305 -5.03 -3.82 -1.10
N GLU A 306 -4.51 -4.83 -0.41
CA GLU A 306 -4.44 -4.92 1.05
C GLU A 306 -3.14 -4.32 1.62
N PHE A 307 -2.05 -4.34 0.85
CA PHE A 307 -0.74 -3.84 1.27
C PHE A 307 0.05 -3.27 0.11
N LYS A 308 1.00 -2.37 0.41
CA LYS A 308 1.91 -1.79 -0.58
C LYS A 308 3.21 -2.57 -0.64
N VAL A 309 3.58 -3.04 -1.82
CA VAL A 309 4.87 -3.69 -2.07
C VAL A 309 5.90 -2.61 -2.36
N ILE A 310 6.93 -2.51 -1.51
CA ILE A 310 7.99 -1.52 -1.68
C ILE A 310 9.32 -2.26 -1.78
N LEU A 311 10.07 -1.95 -2.85
CA LEU A 311 11.41 -2.50 -3.01
C LEU A 311 12.33 -1.98 -1.90
N LYS A 312 13.16 -2.85 -1.34
CA LYS A 312 14.05 -2.53 -0.21
C LYS A 312 14.94 -1.31 -0.49
N ASP A 313 15.47 -1.20 -1.70
CA ASP A 313 16.30 -0.07 -2.16
C ASP A 313 15.50 1.20 -2.50
N LYS A 314 14.16 1.09 -2.54
CA LYS A 314 13.22 2.19 -2.76
C LYS A 314 12.41 2.55 -1.52
N LEU A 315 12.75 2.02 -0.35
CA LEU A 315 12.08 2.38 0.89
C LEU A 315 12.19 3.89 1.19
N PRO A 316 11.11 4.53 1.67
CA PRO A 316 11.18 5.84 2.29
C PRO A 316 12.07 5.79 3.55
N ALA A 317 12.36 6.94 4.15
CA ALA A 317 13.07 7.04 5.43
C ALA A 317 12.21 6.50 6.59
N LEU A 318 12.17 5.17 6.71
CA LEU A 318 11.40 4.42 7.69
C LEU A 318 12.35 3.75 8.70
N LYS A 319 11.88 3.59 9.93
CA LYS A 319 12.54 2.91 11.03
C LYS A 319 11.93 1.53 11.22
N PHE A 320 12.80 0.54 11.28
CA PHE A 320 12.45 -0.84 11.54
C PHE A 320 13.19 -1.34 12.80
N PRO A 321 12.76 -2.46 13.41
CA PRO A 321 13.53 -3.11 14.46
C PRO A 321 14.93 -3.52 13.98
N VAL A 322 15.84 -3.79 14.93
CA VAL A 322 17.19 -4.27 14.61
C VAL A 322 17.10 -5.56 13.79
N GLY A 323 17.91 -5.67 12.73
CA GLY A 323 17.88 -6.80 11.78
C GLY A 323 16.82 -6.69 10.68
N HIS A 324 16.00 -5.64 10.67
CA HIS A 324 15.01 -5.35 9.65
C HIS A 324 15.43 -4.14 8.78
N PRO A 325 14.90 -3.98 7.55
CA PRO A 325 13.85 -4.80 6.92
C PRO A 325 14.37 -6.08 6.24
N ILE A 326 13.59 -7.13 6.43
CA ILE A 326 13.70 -8.46 5.81
C ILE A 326 12.84 -8.51 4.54
N SER A 327 13.38 -9.10 3.47
CA SER A 327 12.67 -9.30 2.21
C SER A 327 11.52 -10.29 2.39
N LYS A 328 10.41 -10.05 1.69
CA LYS A 328 9.15 -10.81 1.74
C LYS A 328 8.48 -10.84 3.12
N GLU A 329 8.88 -9.96 4.04
CA GLU A 329 8.23 -9.76 5.34
C GLU A 329 7.19 -8.63 5.27
N LEU A 330 6.01 -8.87 5.85
CA LEU A 330 4.95 -7.88 5.95
C LEU A 330 5.09 -7.07 7.24
N TYR A 331 4.99 -5.74 7.13
CA TYR A 331 5.08 -4.80 8.24
C TYR A 331 3.81 -3.99 8.38
N VAL A 332 3.50 -3.63 9.62
CA VAL A 332 2.47 -2.67 9.97
C VAL A 332 3.09 -1.38 10.51
N GLY A 333 2.60 -0.24 10.04
CA GLY A 333 3.02 1.07 10.54
C GLY A 333 2.50 1.33 11.95
N HIS A 334 3.26 2.04 12.76
CA HIS A 334 2.81 2.49 14.08
C HIS A 334 1.66 3.51 13.93
N PRO A 335 0.54 3.37 14.67
CA PRO A 335 -0.65 4.20 14.49
C PRO A 335 -0.38 5.69 14.74
N TYR A 336 0.51 6.00 15.68
CA TYR A 336 0.81 7.37 16.13
C TYR A 336 2.23 7.83 15.79
N ASN A 337 3.02 7.00 15.12
CA ASN A 337 4.38 7.34 14.73
C ASN A 337 4.60 6.96 13.26
N ALA A 338 4.58 7.96 12.38
CA ALA A 338 4.43 7.71 10.95
C ALA A 338 5.62 6.98 10.30
N ASP A 339 6.82 7.11 10.89
CA ASP A 339 8.07 6.56 10.35
C ASP A 339 8.43 5.18 10.93
N VAL A 340 7.69 4.64 11.90
CA VAL A 340 8.00 3.35 12.54
C VAL A 340 7.15 2.23 11.95
N TYR A 341 7.80 1.14 11.55
CA TYR A 341 7.17 -0.07 11.00
C TYR A 341 7.62 -1.31 11.76
N ILE A 342 6.68 -2.19 12.09
CA ILE A 342 6.88 -3.36 12.94
C ILE A 342 6.40 -4.62 12.19
N PRO A 343 7.12 -5.76 12.27
CA PRO A 343 6.68 -7.00 11.64
C PRO A 343 5.28 -7.41 12.07
N VAL A 344 4.43 -7.83 11.12
CA VAL A 344 3.07 -8.32 11.42
C VAL A 344 3.09 -9.52 12.36
N SER A 345 4.15 -10.33 12.32
CA SER A 345 4.30 -11.45 13.24
C SER A 345 4.50 -11.06 14.71
N THR A 346 4.81 -9.80 15.04
CA THR A 346 5.12 -9.37 16.42
C THR A 346 4.54 -8.00 16.80
N PHE A 347 3.71 -7.38 15.95
CA PHE A 347 3.31 -5.98 16.17
C PHE A 347 2.48 -5.78 17.43
N GLU A 348 1.59 -6.72 17.79
CA GLU A 348 0.72 -6.59 18.95
C GLU A 348 1.54 -6.47 20.25
N GLU A 349 2.56 -7.32 20.41
CA GLU A 349 3.44 -7.28 21.58
C GLU A 349 4.33 -6.05 21.60
N ASN A 350 4.85 -5.64 20.44
CA ASN A 350 5.69 -4.45 20.34
C ASN A 350 4.90 -3.17 20.68
N LEU A 351 3.70 -3.00 20.11
CA LEU A 351 2.83 -1.85 20.44
C LEU A 351 2.39 -1.87 21.90
N PHE A 352 2.10 -3.06 22.44
CA PHE A 352 1.80 -3.21 23.86
C PHE A 352 2.96 -2.75 24.74
N MET A 353 4.18 -3.19 24.43
CA MET A 353 5.36 -2.82 25.20
C MET A 353 5.70 -1.34 25.08
N ASP A 354 5.59 -0.77 23.89
CA ASP A 354 5.81 0.65 23.65
C ASP A 354 4.83 1.50 24.48
N ARG A 355 3.54 1.17 24.41
CA ARG A 355 2.49 1.81 25.21
C ARG A 355 2.72 1.66 26.71
N PHE A 356 3.09 0.47 27.18
CA PHE A 356 3.40 0.21 28.58
C PHE A 356 4.61 1.01 29.09
N GLN A 357 5.67 1.10 28.28
CA GLN A 357 6.87 1.85 28.63
C GLN A 357 6.57 3.34 28.72
N GLU A 358 5.81 3.88 27.77
CA GLU A 358 5.37 5.27 27.83
C GLU A 358 4.51 5.54 29.06
N PHE A 359 3.54 4.67 29.38
CA PHE A 359 2.72 4.81 30.58
C PHE A 359 3.57 4.81 31.85
N SER A 360 4.53 3.90 31.95
CA SER A 360 5.43 3.80 33.10
C SER A 360 6.28 5.07 33.27
N TYR A 361 6.75 5.66 32.16
CA TYR A 361 7.50 6.93 32.19
C TYR A 361 6.60 8.11 32.56
N PHE A 362 5.37 8.12 32.04
CA PHE A 362 4.35 9.09 32.42
C PHE A 362 4.06 9.03 33.92
N LEU A 363 3.80 7.85 34.48
CA LEU A 363 3.56 7.66 35.93
C LEU A 363 4.74 8.13 36.80
N GLN A 364 5.98 7.85 36.38
CA GLN A 364 7.17 8.36 37.08
C GLN A 364 7.22 9.89 37.09
N SER A 365 6.84 10.52 35.98
CA SER A 365 6.78 11.99 35.85
C SER A 365 5.67 12.62 36.71
N LEU A 366 4.70 11.82 37.16
CA LEU A 366 3.66 12.21 38.11
C LEU A 366 4.05 12.01 39.58
N GLY A 367 5.29 11.59 39.84
CA GLY A 367 5.80 11.36 41.19
C GLY A 367 5.36 10.03 41.78
N ALA A 368 5.38 8.97 40.98
CA ALA A 368 5.18 7.61 41.48
C ALA A 368 6.25 7.26 42.53
N THR A 369 5.83 6.68 43.65
CA THR A 369 6.69 6.05 44.67
C THR A 369 6.76 4.54 44.48
N LYS A 370 5.74 3.96 43.86
CA LYS A 370 5.70 2.53 43.55
C LYS A 370 4.85 2.27 42.31
N ILE A 371 5.32 1.39 41.44
CA ILE A 371 4.55 0.85 40.32
C ILE A 371 4.59 -0.67 40.43
N SER A 372 3.43 -1.33 40.46
CA SER A 372 3.31 -2.79 40.45
C SER A 372 2.50 -3.27 39.25
N ILE A 373 2.94 -4.38 38.67
CA ILE A 373 2.38 -4.96 37.45
C ILE A 373 1.93 -6.38 37.76
N VAL A 374 0.70 -6.70 37.37
CA VAL A 374 0.12 -8.04 37.54
C VAL A 374 -0.50 -8.48 36.22
N ASN A 375 -0.11 -9.66 35.72
CA ASN A 375 -0.79 -10.28 34.59
C ASN A 375 -2.15 -10.85 35.04
N LYS A 376 -3.23 -10.52 34.32
CA LYS A 376 -4.59 -10.87 34.69
C LYS A 376 -5.01 -12.30 34.28
N ARG A 377 -4.27 -13.00 33.41
CA ARG A 377 -4.70 -14.28 32.79
C ARG A 377 -3.71 -15.47 32.84
N GLY A 378 -2.60 -15.42 33.59
CA GLY A 378 -1.64 -16.54 33.71
C GLY A 378 -1.69 -17.27 35.06
N GLY A 379 -1.84 -18.60 35.04
CA GLY A 379 -1.84 -19.48 36.23
C GLY A 379 -0.54 -19.48 37.04
N GLU A 380 -0.63 -20.02 38.26
CA GLU A 380 0.33 -20.01 39.38
C GLU A 380 1.70 -19.33 39.14
N LEU A 381 1.89 -18.24 39.89
CA LEU A 381 3.11 -17.43 39.97
C LEU A 381 4.31 -18.28 40.41
N GLY A 382 5.36 -18.32 39.59
CA GLY A 382 6.72 -18.51 40.09
C GLY A 382 7.17 -17.23 40.80
N GLU A 383 7.66 -17.34 42.03
CA GLU A 383 8.28 -16.21 42.75
C GLU A 383 9.48 -15.68 41.94
N VAL A 384 9.46 -14.39 41.61
CA VAL A 384 10.64 -13.68 41.08
C VAL A 384 10.94 -12.50 42.01
N GLY A 385 12.14 -12.54 42.58
CA GLY A 385 12.57 -11.73 43.73
C GLY A 385 12.69 -10.22 43.50
N GLU A 386 12.74 -9.50 44.62
CA GLU A 386 12.99 -8.06 44.70
C GLU A 386 14.34 -7.69 44.06
N ILE A 387 14.32 -6.90 43.00
CA ILE A 387 15.52 -6.22 42.48
C ILE A 387 15.40 -4.74 42.87
N SER A 388 16.08 -4.37 43.95
CA SER A 388 16.34 -2.98 44.30
C SER A 388 17.56 -2.52 43.48
N GLY A 389 17.33 -1.77 42.41
CA GLY A 389 18.39 -1.24 41.56
C GLY A 389 17.97 0.06 40.88
N ARG A 390 18.62 1.16 41.23
CA ARG A 390 18.59 2.39 40.42
C ARG A 390 19.23 2.07 39.07
N THR A 391 18.65 2.62 38.00
CA THR A 391 19.06 2.56 36.58
C THR A 391 18.85 1.23 35.83
N GLY A 392 17.98 1.29 34.81
CA GLY A 392 17.99 0.41 33.64
C GLY A 392 17.00 -0.74 33.65
N LEU A 393 15.92 -0.63 32.87
CA LEU A 393 15.25 -1.81 32.30
C LEU A 393 16.32 -2.59 31.49
N LYS A 394 16.90 -3.65 32.06
CA LYS A 394 17.46 -4.75 31.25
C LYS A 394 16.35 -5.76 31.04
N ILE A 395 15.58 -5.56 29.98
CA ILE A 395 14.94 -6.69 29.29
C ILE A 395 16.09 -7.27 28.45
N ASN A 396 16.46 -8.53 28.67
CA ASN A 396 17.45 -9.22 27.84
C ASN A 396 16.90 -9.35 26.41
N THR A 397 17.13 -8.34 25.57
CA THR A 397 17.11 -8.50 24.11
C THR A 397 18.50 -8.95 23.69
N LEU A 398 18.79 -10.24 23.87
CA LEU A 398 19.88 -10.91 23.16
C LEU A 398 19.31 -11.36 21.81
N VAL A 399 19.56 -10.56 20.78
CA VAL A 399 19.47 -11.01 19.38
C VAL A 399 20.91 -11.27 18.97
N ALA A 400 21.28 -12.54 18.87
CA ALA A 400 22.51 -13.00 18.22
C ALA A 400 22.07 -13.78 16.96
N GLU A 401 22.60 -13.35 15.83
CA GLU A 401 22.40 -13.94 14.50
C GLU A 401 23.09 -15.31 14.39
N SER A 402 22.43 -16.27 13.75
CA SER A 402 23.01 -17.16 12.73
C SER A 402 21.91 -18.04 12.12
N GLU A 403 22.03 -18.30 10.83
CA GLU A 403 21.07 -19.00 9.97
C GLU A 403 20.91 -20.48 10.36
N THR A 404 19.70 -20.91 10.70
CA THR A 404 19.14 -22.22 10.30
C THR A 404 17.63 -22.21 10.55
N THR A 405 16.87 -22.59 9.53
CA THR A 405 15.41 -22.36 9.39
C THR A 405 14.52 -23.22 10.32
N ASN A 406 15.09 -24.02 11.23
CA ASN A 406 14.33 -24.92 12.10
C ASN A 406 14.38 -24.58 13.61
N GLU A 407 15.23 -23.64 14.05
CA GLU A 407 15.30 -23.18 15.45
C GLU A 407 14.59 -21.84 15.73
N TYR A 408 14.11 -21.16 14.69
CA TYR A 408 13.46 -19.85 14.80
C TYR A 408 12.11 -19.89 15.54
N SER A 409 11.36 -20.98 15.38
CA SER A 409 10.03 -21.15 16.00
C SER A 409 10.11 -21.35 17.51
N SER A 410 11.08 -22.14 17.99
CA SER A 410 11.23 -22.49 19.40
C SER A 410 11.74 -21.32 20.26
N LYS A 411 12.62 -20.45 19.72
CA LYS A 411 13.11 -19.25 20.43
C LYS A 411 12.06 -18.12 20.55
N LYS A 412 11.21 -17.90 19.53
CA LYS A 412 10.08 -16.95 19.62
C LYS A 412 9.00 -17.42 20.61
N GLU A 413 8.75 -18.73 20.67
CA GLU A 413 7.80 -19.32 21.60
C GLU A 413 8.23 -19.10 23.07
N LEU A 414 9.53 -19.30 23.37
CA LEU A 414 10.12 -18.98 24.68
C LEU A 414 10.00 -17.49 25.09
N GLN A 415 10.15 -16.54 24.15
CA GLN A 415 9.97 -15.11 24.44
C GLN A 415 8.49 -14.74 24.68
N SER A 416 7.57 -15.33 23.92
CA SER A 416 6.13 -15.14 24.11
C SER A 416 5.62 -15.72 25.44
N GLN A 417 6.25 -16.80 25.94
CA GLN A 417 5.90 -17.37 27.24
C GLN A 417 6.42 -16.53 28.42
N ASN A 418 7.60 -15.91 28.31
CA ASN A 418 8.11 -15.00 29.35
C ASN A 418 7.24 -13.75 29.56
N PHE A 419 6.48 -13.34 28.54
CA PHE A 419 5.54 -12.21 28.60
C PHE A 419 4.29 -12.49 29.46
N LYS A 420 3.90 -13.76 29.59
CA LYS A 420 2.66 -14.17 30.26
C LYS A 420 2.78 -14.27 31.79
N HIS A 421 4.00 -14.35 32.33
CA HIS A 421 4.25 -14.59 33.76
C HIS A 421 4.95 -13.43 34.49
N ILE A 422 4.78 -12.19 34.04
CA ILE A 422 5.41 -11.02 34.66
C ILE A 422 4.57 -10.51 35.84
N SER A 423 5.11 -10.67 37.05
CA SER A 423 4.79 -9.82 38.20
C SER A 423 6.02 -9.00 38.58
N ARG A 424 5.92 -7.67 38.56
CA ARG A 424 7.06 -6.79 38.88
C ARG A 424 6.60 -5.61 39.71
N THR A 425 7.36 -5.31 40.76
CA THR A 425 7.19 -4.10 41.55
C THR A 425 8.46 -3.26 41.47
N GLN A 426 8.32 -1.97 41.22
CA GLN A 426 9.40 -0.99 41.24
C GLN A 426 9.07 0.10 42.25
N THR A 427 10.04 0.50 43.05
CA THR A 427 9.92 1.59 44.02
C THR A 427 10.81 2.76 43.62
N PHE A 428 10.34 3.97 43.91
CA PHE A 428 10.94 5.21 43.48
C PHE A 428 10.92 6.22 44.63
N SER A 429 11.83 7.18 44.58
CA SER A 429 11.87 8.31 45.52
C SER A 429 11.73 9.61 44.72
N PRO A 430 10.52 9.99 44.32
CA PRO A 430 10.27 11.17 43.48
C PRO A 430 10.53 12.44 44.27
N VAL A 431 11.15 13.43 43.63
CA VAL A 431 11.50 14.73 44.23
C VAL A 431 10.82 15.91 43.54
N LYS A 432 10.38 15.74 42.30
CA LYS A 432 9.79 16.82 41.48
C LYS A 432 8.27 16.74 41.56
N LYS A 433 7.60 17.91 41.59
CA LYS A 433 6.14 17.98 41.41
C LYS A 433 5.71 17.35 40.07
N PRO A 434 4.48 16.81 39.99
CA PRO A 434 3.95 16.19 38.77
C PRO A 434 4.07 17.12 37.56
N PHE A 435 4.54 16.59 36.43
CA PHE A 435 4.60 17.33 35.17
C PHE A 435 4.32 16.40 33.98
N LEU A 436 3.88 16.98 32.87
CA LEU A 436 3.69 16.26 31.62
C LEU A 436 4.99 16.30 30.78
N PRO A 437 5.61 15.14 30.46
CA PRO A 437 6.71 15.06 29.51
C PRO A 437 6.32 15.55 28.11
N SER A 438 7.26 16.15 27.38
CA SER A 438 6.99 16.76 26.08
C SER A 438 7.03 15.78 24.90
N ASN A 439 7.44 14.53 25.12
CA ASN A 439 7.74 13.54 24.07
C ASN A 439 6.88 12.27 24.18
N LEU A 440 5.63 12.39 24.63
CA LEU A 440 4.69 11.28 24.73
C LEU A 440 3.91 11.11 23.42
N VAL A 441 3.94 9.90 22.86
CA VAL A 441 3.30 9.49 21.60
C VAL A 441 1.87 8.98 21.84
N TRP A 442 1.65 8.18 22.88
CA TRP A 442 0.34 7.59 23.21
C TRP A 442 -0.55 8.55 24.01
N TYR A 443 0.00 9.31 24.96
CA TYR A 443 -0.76 10.20 25.85
C TYR A 443 -1.81 11.10 25.15
N PRO A 444 -1.55 11.74 23.99
CA PRO A 444 -2.55 12.55 23.28
C PRO A 444 -3.81 11.77 22.86
N HIS A 445 -3.72 10.44 22.79
CA HIS A 445 -4.77 9.53 22.38
C HIS A 445 -5.38 8.72 23.54
N GLU A 446 -4.85 8.87 24.77
CA GLU A 446 -5.25 8.10 25.95
C GLU A 446 -6.04 8.96 26.95
N THR A 447 -7.37 8.92 26.84
CA THR A 447 -8.26 9.73 27.69
C THR A 447 -8.16 9.37 29.19
N SER A 448 -7.91 8.10 29.53
CA SER A 448 -7.70 7.69 30.93
C SER A 448 -6.43 8.31 31.51
N TRP A 449 -5.36 8.42 30.71
CA TRP A 449 -4.09 9.02 31.14
C TRP A 449 -4.21 10.53 31.30
N GLN A 450 -4.92 11.19 30.38
CA GLN A 450 -5.23 12.63 30.48
C GLN A 450 -6.02 12.93 31.76
N ARG A 451 -7.04 12.12 32.04
CA ARG A 451 -7.82 12.23 33.28
C ARG A 451 -6.97 11.98 34.52
N LEU A 452 -6.10 10.98 34.49
CA LEU A 452 -5.17 10.70 35.59
C LEU A 452 -4.24 11.89 35.85
N TYR A 453 -3.72 12.53 34.79
CA TYR A 453 -2.90 13.73 34.91
C TYR A 453 -3.66 14.86 35.61
N GLU A 454 -4.88 15.17 35.15
CA GLU A 454 -5.72 16.23 35.74
C GLU A 454 -6.06 15.93 37.21
N GLN A 455 -6.43 14.69 37.53
CA GLN A 455 -6.72 14.27 38.90
C GLN A 455 -5.49 14.31 39.78
N ARG A 456 -4.32 13.99 39.24
CA ARG A 456 -3.06 14.09 39.96
C ARG A 456 -2.73 15.54 40.27
N VAL A 457 -2.80 16.43 39.29
CA VAL A 457 -2.42 17.84 39.47
C VAL A 457 -3.43 18.62 40.32
N ASN A 458 -4.73 18.37 40.16
CA ASN A 458 -5.79 19.15 40.82
C ASN A 458 -6.41 18.47 42.06
N GLY A 459 -6.44 17.13 42.08
CA GLY A 459 -7.17 16.34 43.08
C GLY A 459 -6.29 15.54 44.05
N ASN A 460 -4.96 15.66 43.94
CA ASN A 460 -3.95 14.95 44.75
C ASN A 460 -4.22 13.44 44.90
N ILE A 461 -4.57 12.76 43.80
CA ILE A 461 -4.71 11.30 43.81
C ILE A 461 -3.39 10.63 44.25
N LEU A 462 -3.50 9.66 45.16
CA LEU A 462 -2.34 8.95 45.74
C LEU A 462 -2.19 7.52 45.21
N ASN A 463 -3.23 6.96 44.61
CA ASN A 463 -3.17 5.64 43.98
C ASN A 463 -4.06 5.59 42.73
N HIS A 464 -3.67 4.77 41.76
CA HIS A 464 -4.44 4.52 40.55
C HIS A 464 -4.17 3.10 40.05
N SER A 465 -5.12 2.55 39.29
CA SER A 465 -4.99 1.27 38.62
C SER A 465 -5.44 1.41 37.17
N GLU A 466 -4.59 0.99 36.24
CA GLU A 466 -4.84 1.02 34.80
C GLU A 466 -4.69 -0.38 34.22
N ILE A 467 -5.52 -0.74 33.25
CA ILE A 467 -5.41 -2.00 32.52
C ILE A 467 -4.94 -1.72 31.09
N ILE A 468 -3.80 -2.29 30.71
CA ILE A 468 -3.30 -2.27 29.33
C ILE A 468 -3.47 -3.68 28.76
N SER A 469 -3.97 -3.76 27.52
CA SER A 469 -4.24 -5.03 26.82
C SER A 469 -3.73 -5.01 25.39
N THR A 470 -3.29 -6.16 24.87
CA THR A 470 -2.94 -6.31 23.44
C THR A 470 -4.17 -6.10 22.53
N GLU A 471 -5.37 -6.43 23.01
CA GLU A 471 -6.62 -6.18 22.27
C GLU A 471 -6.88 -4.70 22.00
N GLN A 472 -6.45 -3.81 22.90
CA GLN A 472 -6.63 -2.36 22.74
C GLN A 472 -5.75 -1.77 21.62
N ASN A 473 -4.73 -2.50 21.19
CA ASN A 473 -3.77 -2.06 20.17
C ASN A 473 -4.02 -2.72 18.79
N GLN A 474 -5.15 -3.40 18.60
CA GLN A 474 -5.47 -4.03 17.32
C GLN A 474 -5.75 -2.99 16.22
N VAL A 475 -4.83 -2.92 15.25
CA VAL A 475 -4.96 -2.08 14.04
C VAL A 475 -5.37 -2.86 12.80
N ILE A 476 -5.43 -4.20 12.91
CA ILE A 476 -5.90 -5.13 11.89
C ILE A 476 -7.08 -5.90 12.49
N THR A 477 -8.25 -5.77 11.88
CA THR A 477 -9.45 -6.50 12.32
C THR A 477 -9.37 -7.98 11.91
N LYS A 478 -10.16 -8.83 12.58
CA LYS A 478 -10.27 -10.26 12.21
C LYS A 478 -10.67 -10.49 10.75
N ASN A 479 -11.53 -9.62 10.21
CA ASN A 479 -11.96 -9.72 8.81
C ASN A 479 -10.86 -9.31 7.83
N GLU A 480 -10.13 -8.22 8.13
CA GLU A 480 -8.99 -7.78 7.33
C GLU A 480 -7.88 -8.84 7.33
N LYS A 481 -7.59 -9.45 8.49
CA LYS A 481 -6.54 -10.47 8.65
C LYS A 481 -6.64 -11.57 7.60
N ARG A 482 -7.82 -12.14 7.39
CA ARG A 482 -8.05 -13.19 6.39
C ARG A 482 -7.79 -12.70 4.97
N SER A 483 -8.23 -11.49 4.63
CA SER A 483 -8.02 -10.91 3.29
C SER A 483 -6.55 -10.63 3.01
N ILE A 484 -5.86 -10.05 4.00
CA ILE A 484 -4.43 -9.75 3.93
C ILE A 484 -3.63 -11.04 3.79
N GLN A 485 -3.93 -12.07 4.60
CA GLN A 485 -3.25 -13.36 4.54
C GLN A 485 -3.38 -14.00 3.16
N GLN A 486 -4.60 -14.09 2.61
CA GLN A 486 -4.82 -14.63 1.26
C GLN A 486 -4.07 -13.84 0.18
N SER A 487 -4.09 -12.52 0.27
CA SER A 487 -3.38 -11.65 -0.67
C SER A 487 -1.85 -11.81 -0.57
N LEU A 488 -1.34 -12.06 0.64
CA LEU A 488 0.08 -12.31 0.87
C LEU A 488 0.51 -13.67 0.33
N GLU A 489 -0.25 -14.73 0.62
CA GLU A 489 -0.01 -16.07 0.08
C GLU A 489 0.07 -16.04 -1.44
N TYR A 490 -0.92 -15.43 -2.09
CA TYR A 490 -0.94 -15.28 -3.54
C TYR A 490 0.28 -14.52 -4.07
N TYR A 491 0.66 -13.42 -3.42
CA TYR A 491 1.87 -12.67 -3.77
C TYR A 491 3.14 -13.52 -3.64
N LEU A 492 3.30 -14.24 -2.54
CA LEU A 492 4.51 -15.04 -2.26
C LEU A 492 4.69 -16.19 -3.27
N VAL A 493 3.59 -16.85 -3.66
CA VAL A 493 3.61 -17.89 -4.71
C VAL A 493 4.13 -17.31 -6.04
N GLU A 494 3.58 -16.18 -6.48
CA GLU A 494 4.01 -15.53 -7.73
C GLU A 494 5.44 -14.96 -7.65
N ALA A 495 5.86 -14.51 -6.47
CA ALA A 495 7.24 -14.05 -6.22
C ALA A 495 8.28 -15.18 -6.21
N GLY A 496 7.90 -16.41 -6.56
CA GLY A 496 8.76 -17.59 -6.55
C GLY A 496 9.36 -17.88 -5.17
N ALA A 497 8.70 -17.45 -4.10
CA ALA A 497 9.15 -17.75 -2.75
C ALA A 497 9.12 -19.26 -2.50
N SER A 498 10.16 -19.80 -1.87
CA SER A 498 10.13 -21.17 -1.35
C SER A 498 8.97 -21.32 -0.37
N HIS A 499 8.38 -22.51 -0.29
CA HIS A 499 7.31 -22.86 0.66
C HIS A 499 7.71 -22.69 2.16
N SER A 500 8.93 -22.22 2.44
CA SER A 500 9.43 -21.91 3.79
C SER A 500 9.00 -20.53 4.31
N ILE A 501 8.51 -19.62 3.46
CA ILE A 501 7.92 -18.35 3.91
C ILE A 501 6.46 -18.63 4.30
N ASP A 502 6.26 -18.91 5.57
CA ASP A 502 4.97 -19.32 6.12
C ASP A 502 4.09 -18.10 6.47
N ALA A 503 3.15 -17.76 5.59
CA ALA A 503 2.14 -16.74 5.84
C ALA A 503 1.28 -17.09 7.08
N ASP A 504 1.03 -18.37 7.36
CA ASP A 504 0.30 -18.79 8.56
C ASP A 504 1.08 -18.43 9.84
N HIS A 505 2.41 -18.52 9.80
CA HIS A 505 3.25 -18.10 10.92
C HIS A 505 3.14 -16.58 11.19
N MET A 506 3.04 -15.74 10.16
CA MET A 506 2.88 -14.29 10.32
C MET A 506 1.55 -13.91 10.97
N PHE A 507 0.51 -14.69 10.73
CA PHE A 507 -0.85 -14.45 11.20
C PHE A 507 -1.27 -15.41 12.32
N ARG A 508 -0.35 -16.09 12.99
CA ARG A 508 -0.67 -16.98 14.11
C ARG A 508 -1.49 -16.26 15.18
N GLU A 509 -2.63 -16.85 15.57
CA GLU A 509 -3.42 -16.29 16.66
C GLU A 509 -2.65 -16.34 17.98
N LYS A 510 -2.70 -15.23 18.71
CA LYS A 510 -2.05 -15.09 20.01
C LYS A 510 -3.10 -14.83 21.06
N GLU A 511 -2.86 -15.36 22.25
CA GLU A 511 -3.73 -15.08 23.40
C GLU A 511 -3.60 -13.61 23.82
N THR A 512 -4.73 -13.01 24.15
CA THR A 512 -4.76 -11.65 24.70
C THR A 512 -3.98 -11.57 26.00
N THR A 513 -3.02 -10.66 26.06
CA THR A 513 -2.32 -10.32 27.30
C THR A 513 -2.91 -9.06 27.91
N GLU A 514 -3.24 -9.13 29.20
CA GLU A 514 -3.76 -8.00 29.99
C GLU A 514 -2.88 -7.79 31.22
N TRP A 515 -2.32 -6.59 31.36
CA TRP A 515 -1.58 -6.17 32.56
C TRP A 515 -2.38 -5.14 33.35
N VAL A 516 -2.51 -5.40 34.64
CA VAL A 516 -3.01 -4.43 35.61
C VAL A 516 -1.81 -3.71 36.22
N ILE A 517 -1.74 -2.40 36.01
CA ILE A 517 -0.67 -1.53 36.46
C ILE A 517 -1.21 -0.70 37.60
N ASN A 518 -0.73 -0.96 38.81
CA ASN A 518 -1.08 -0.19 39.99
C ASN A 518 0.07 0.77 40.31
N VAL A 519 -0.28 1.99 40.68
CA VAL A 519 0.67 3.02 41.04
C VAL A 519 0.30 3.62 42.38
N GLU A 520 1.32 3.89 43.20
CA GLU A 520 1.24 4.72 44.39
C GLU A 520 2.07 5.98 44.13
N PHE A 521 1.55 7.15 44.50
CA PHE A 521 2.20 8.45 44.32
C PHE A 521 2.63 9.04 45.66
N ALA A 522 3.69 9.84 45.64
CA ALA A 522 4.04 10.70 46.77
C ALA A 522 2.97 11.80 46.94
N PRO A 523 2.61 12.20 48.17
CA PRO A 523 1.78 13.39 48.38
C PRO A 523 2.45 14.63 47.75
N ILE A 524 1.69 15.47 47.03
CA ILE A 524 2.24 16.62 46.29
C ILE A 524 3.00 17.57 47.21
N GLU A 525 2.56 17.67 48.46
CA GLU A 525 3.13 18.51 49.51
C GLU A 525 4.58 18.12 49.83
N THR A 526 4.96 16.87 49.56
CA THR A 526 6.33 16.36 49.77
C THR A 526 7.27 16.62 48.59
N LEU A 527 6.75 17.11 47.48
CA LEU A 527 7.48 17.27 46.21
C LEU A 527 7.89 18.74 45.98
N LYS A 528 9.13 18.95 45.54
CA LYS A 528 9.70 20.29 45.33
C LYS A 528 9.24 20.90 44.01
N GLU A 529 9.06 22.22 43.99
CA GLU A 529 8.77 22.96 42.76
C GLU A 529 9.99 23.01 41.84
N LYS A 530 9.72 23.10 40.54
CA LYS A 530 10.74 23.24 39.51
C LYS A 530 11.34 24.65 39.63
N GLY A 531 12.42 24.80 40.40
CA GLY A 531 13.21 26.03 40.48
C GLY A 531 13.34 26.71 41.85
N SER A 532 12.96 26.07 42.98
CA SER A 532 13.11 26.68 44.31
C SER A 532 14.48 26.43 44.96
N ASP A 533 15.56 26.68 44.22
CA ASP A 533 16.88 26.99 44.80
C ASP A 533 17.32 28.31 44.15
N LEU A 534 16.81 29.41 44.71
CA LEU A 534 17.43 30.72 44.85
C LEU A 534 16.39 31.64 45.50
N THR A 535 16.83 32.34 46.56
CA THR A 535 16.09 33.34 47.36
C THR A 535 15.07 32.79 48.36
N ASN A 536 15.53 32.49 49.58
CA ASN A 536 15.34 33.39 50.74
C ASN A 536 15.68 32.66 52.04
N THR A 537 16.87 32.94 52.57
CA THR A 537 17.07 32.97 54.02
C THR A 537 17.80 34.27 54.30
N GLU A 538 17.10 35.16 55.00
CA GLU A 538 17.61 36.44 55.44
C GLU A 538 18.83 36.23 56.33
N LEU A 539 19.99 36.68 55.87
CA LEU A 539 21.15 36.94 56.71
C LEU A 539 21.42 38.44 56.65
N THR A 540 21.05 39.06 57.76
CA THR A 540 21.32 40.44 58.14
C THR A 540 22.79 40.80 57.95
N SER A 541 22.99 42.00 57.39
CA SER A 541 24.26 42.64 57.09
C SER A 541 25.12 42.81 58.35
N GLN A 542 25.97 41.83 58.68
CA GLN A 542 27.20 42.09 59.45
C GLN A 542 28.30 41.00 59.44
N ASP A 543 28.11 39.82 58.84
CA ASP A 543 29.12 38.74 58.92
C ASP A 543 29.84 38.34 57.61
N ILE A 544 29.70 39.08 56.49
CA ILE A 544 30.47 38.80 55.25
C ILE A 544 31.17 40.05 54.71
N VAL A 545 31.96 40.70 55.56
CA VAL A 545 32.96 41.70 55.13
C VAL A 545 34.40 41.18 55.29
N GLN A 546 34.61 39.97 55.80
CA GLN A 546 35.96 39.41 56.02
C GLN A 546 36.32 38.17 55.19
N GLU A 547 35.53 37.80 54.18
CA GLU A 547 35.85 36.70 53.24
C GLU A 547 35.85 37.12 51.76
N LYS A 548 35.77 38.42 51.49
CA LYS A 548 36.12 39.01 50.19
C LYS A 548 37.51 39.62 50.28
N LEU A 549 38.56 38.80 50.32
CA LEU A 549 39.92 39.21 49.91
C LEU A 549 40.97 38.09 49.82
N ASN A 550 40.69 36.83 50.18
CA ASN A 550 41.66 35.73 50.07
C ASN A 550 41.04 34.44 49.52
N VAL A 551 40.73 34.37 48.22
CA VAL A 551 40.95 33.18 47.35
C VAL A 551 41.10 33.69 45.91
N ARG A 552 42.19 34.41 45.66
CA ARG A 552 42.79 34.52 44.34
C ARG A 552 44.14 33.85 44.52
N GLU A 553 44.36 32.77 43.78
CA GLU A 553 45.38 31.73 43.96
C GLU A 553 44.88 30.52 44.78
N GLN A 554 45.01 29.35 44.15
CA GLN A 554 44.59 27.99 44.55
C GLN A 554 43.15 27.60 44.17
N MET A 555 42.99 27.16 42.93
CA MET A 555 42.38 25.87 42.60
C MET A 555 42.72 25.53 41.15
N SER A 556 43.89 24.91 40.99
CA SER A 556 44.08 23.89 39.96
C SER A 556 43.29 22.64 40.37
N ASP A 557 42.96 21.86 39.34
CA ASP A 557 42.59 20.45 39.37
C ASP A 557 41.13 20.07 39.66
N ASN A 558 40.54 19.43 38.64
CA ASN A 558 39.24 18.75 38.49
C ASN A 558 37.99 19.59 38.18
N LEU A 559 37.54 19.53 36.91
CA LEU A 559 36.17 19.86 36.50
C LEU A 559 35.69 18.96 35.35
N ASP A 560 35.23 17.76 35.69
CA ASP A 560 34.57 16.80 34.78
C ASP A 560 33.03 16.88 34.81
N SER A 561 32.44 18.02 35.17
CA SER A 561 30.98 18.20 35.11
C SER A 561 30.59 19.25 34.08
N LEU A 562 30.10 18.79 32.92
CA LEU A 562 29.47 19.63 31.90
C LEU A 562 28.16 20.24 32.47
N THR A 563 27.90 21.52 32.17
CA THR A 563 26.62 22.13 32.54
C THR A 563 25.47 21.62 31.65
N ALA A 564 24.23 21.82 32.08
CA ALA A 564 23.05 21.38 31.29
C ALA A 564 22.97 22.07 29.92
N GLU A 565 23.46 23.30 29.81
CA GLU A 565 23.58 24.06 28.57
C GLU A 565 24.68 23.49 27.68
N GLU A 566 25.84 23.13 28.25
CA GLU A 566 26.96 22.52 27.53
C GLU A 566 26.59 21.13 26.98
N ILE A 567 25.84 20.33 27.75
CA ILE A 567 25.31 19.04 27.29
C ILE A 567 24.36 19.22 26.11
N LYS A 568 23.42 20.18 26.19
CA LYS A 568 22.51 20.49 25.07
C LYS A 568 23.26 20.96 23.82
N TYR A 569 24.33 21.72 24.01
CA TYR A 569 25.17 22.16 22.92
C TYR A 569 25.92 20.99 22.28
N GLN A 570 26.54 20.10 23.08
CA GLN A 570 27.21 18.90 22.59
C GLN A 570 26.26 17.96 21.84
N SER A 571 25.06 17.69 22.35
CA SER A 571 24.06 16.87 21.63
C SER A 571 23.65 17.51 20.31
N ARG A 572 23.67 18.84 20.21
CA ARG A 572 23.37 19.51 18.94
C ARG A 572 24.52 19.39 17.94
N VAL A 573 25.78 19.42 18.41
CA VAL A 573 26.96 19.13 17.60
C VAL A 573 26.92 17.67 17.12
N GLU A 574 26.62 16.71 18.00
CA GLU A 574 26.50 15.27 17.66
C GLU A 574 25.47 14.99 16.55
N ILE A 575 24.37 15.76 16.48
CA ILE A 575 23.34 15.62 15.44
C ILE A 575 23.76 16.24 14.10
N LEU A 576 24.67 17.23 14.11
CA LEU A 576 25.05 18.01 12.94
C LEU A 576 26.39 17.57 12.32
N VAL A 577 27.13 16.68 12.98
CA VAL A 577 28.33 16.08 12.41
C VAL A 577 27.87 14.97 11.44
N ASP A 578 28.17 15.16 10.16
CA ASP A 578 27.87 14.21 9.08
C ASP A 578 28.83 13.00 9.12
N ASP A 579 28.58 11.96 8.31
CA ASP A 579 29.37 10.70 8.29
C ASP A 579 30.88 10.93 8.03
N ASN A 580 31.24 12.06 7.40
CA ASN A 580 32.62 12.49 7.18
C ASN A 580 33.31 13.12 8.41
N ARG A 581 32.62 13.18 9.56
CA ARG A 581 33.15 13.56 10.88
C ARG A 581 33.72 14.99 10.93
N GLU A 582 33.18 15.88 10.12
CA GLU A 582 33.49 17.31 10.08
C GLU A 582 32.23 18.16 10.32
N ILE A 583 32.41 19.37 10.86
CA ILE A 583 31.33 20.35 10.95
C ILE A 583 31.33 21.15 9.65
N LEU A 584 30.30 21.00 8.84
CA LEU A 584 30.18 21.69 7.55
C LEU A 584 29.97 23.20 7.75
N ASP A 585 30.43 24.01 6.79
CA ASP A 585 30.28 25.48 6.82
C ASP A 585 28.82 25.93 6.91
N GLU A 586 27.90 25.14 6.34
CA GLU A 586 26.46 25.38 6.40
C GLU A 586 25.88 25.19 7.81
N ASP A 587 26.46 24.28 8.61
CA ASP A 587 26.06 23.99 10.00
C ASP A 587 26.64 24.98 11.01
N ARG A 588 27.72 25.68 10.66
CA ARG A 588 28.36 26.68 11.53
C ARG A 588 27.40 27.78 11.95
N ARG A 589 26.56 28.26 11.02
CA ARG A 589 25.53 29.28 11.29
C ARG A 589 24.46 28.80 12.27
N ILE A 590 24.16 27.50 12.28
CA ILE A 590 23.19 26.89 13.21
C ILE A 590 23.82 26.78 14.59
N LEU A 591 25.07 26.31 14.67
CA LEU A 591 25.81 26.18 15.93
C LEU A 591 26.07 27.54 16.59
N ASP A 592 26.39 28.60 15.83
CA ASP A 592 26.56 29.95 16.37
C ASP A 592 25.27 30.52 16.98
N ARG A 593 24.12 30.22 16.35
CA ARG A 593 22.81 30.62 16.87
C ARG A 593 22.45 29.88 18.15
N VAL A 594 22.76 28.58 18.22
CA VAL A 594 22.52 27.76 19.41
C VAL A 594 23.46 28.16 20.55
N ARG A 595 24.73 28.42 20.25
CA ARG A 595 25.74 28.95 21.17
C ARG A 595 25.26 30.25 21.82
N ALA A 596 24.85 31.22 21.01
CA ALA A 596 24.35 32.52 21.49
C ALA A 596 23.08 32.35 22.34
N LYS A 597 22.18 31.43 21.98
CA LYS A 597 20.96 31.15 22.73
C LYS A 597 21.22 30.47 24.09
N LEU A 598 22.32 29.72 24.21
CA LEU A 598 22.72 29.00 25.42
C LEU A 598 23.75 29.76 26.27
N ASN A 599 24.10 31.00 25.89
CA ASN A 599 25.13 31.83 26.55
C ASN A 599 26.50 31.13 26.68
N ILE A 600 26.87 30.27 25.72
CA ILE A 600 28.16 29.60 25.70
C ILE A 600 29.18 30.51 25.01
N THR A 601 30.36 30.67 25.59
CA THR A 601 31.43 31.47 24.97
C THR A 601 31.97 30.77 23.72
N GLU A 602 32.43 31.53 22.73
CA GLU A 602 33.03 30.98 21.50
C GLU A 602 34.16 30.01 21.79
N LYS A 603 35.04 30.36 22.74
CA LYS A 603 36.14 29.50 23.16
C LYS A 603 35.65 28.17 23.74
N ARG A 604 34.63 28.21 24.60
CA ARG A 604 34.07 27.00 25.22
C ARG A 604 33.29 26.14 24.22
N ALA A 605 32.59 26.75 23.27
CA ALA A 605 31.92 26.05 22.18
C ALA A 605 32.91 25.23 21.35
N ILE A 606 34.08 25.81 21.00
CA ILE A 606 35.14 25.11 20.27
C ILE A 606 35.68 23.92 21.10
N GLU A 607 35.89 24.09 22.40
CA GLU A 607 36.32 22.99 23.28
C GLU A 607 35.29 21.85 23.31
N LEU A 608 33.99 22.17 23.38
CA LEU A 608 32.90 21.18 23.38
C LEU A 608 32.76 20.47 22.03
N GLU A 609 32.91 21.20 20.91
CA GLU A 609 32.95 20.62 19.56
C GLU A 609 34.12 19.64 19.42
N GLN A 610 35.32 20.02 19.88
CA GLN A 610 36.49 19.14 19.88
C GLN A 610 36.31 17.92 20.79
N GLN A 611 35.63 18.07 21.94
CA GLN A 611 35.29 16.93 22.80
C GLN A 611 34.35 15.95 22.10
N VAL A 612 33.34 16.46 21.38
CA VAL A 612 32.43 15.62 20.59
C VAL A 612 33.19 14.93 19.45
N LEU A 613 33.98 15.65 18.67
CA LEU A 613 34.75 15.09 17.56
C LEU A 613 35.79 14.06 18.03
N LYS A 614 36.37 14.23 19.22
CA LYS A 614 37.25 13.24 19.86
C LYS A 614 36.54 11.95 20.26
N LYS A 615 35.21 11.96 20.47
CA LYS A 615 34.45 10.71 20.67
C LYS A 615 34.40 9.87 19.39
N PHE A 616 34.72 10.45 18.23
CA PHE A 616 34.43 9.84 16.93
C PHE A 616 35.63 9.34 16.13
N VAL A 617 36.91 9.40 16.54
CA VAL A 617 38.01 8.83 15.70
C VAL A 617 39.22 8.32 16.50
N PRO A 618 39.85 7.16 16.13
CA PRO A 618 39.40 6.03 15.28
C PRO A 618 39.56 4.64 15.97
N ALA A 619 39.18 3.53 15.30
CA ALA A 619 39.96 2.30 15.52
C ALA A 619 40.06 1.28 14.37
N TYR A 620 39.33 1.32 13.25
CA TYR A 620 39.67 0.49 12.08
C TYR A 620 39.41 1.24 10.76
N SER A 621 40.36 1.18 9.81
CA SER A 621 40.11 1.50 8.40
C SER A 621 39.24 0.44 7.72
N SER A 622 38.76 0.69 6.51
CA SER A 622 38.02 -0.32 5.71
C SER A 622 38.81 -1.62 5.55
N GLU A 623 40.11 -1.50 5.35
CA GLU A 623 41.05 -2.61 5.21
C GLU A 623 41.24 -3.33 6.54
N GLU A 624 41.37 -2.60 7.65
CA GLU A 624 41.48 -3.19 8.99
C GLU A 624 40.19 -3.90 9.43
N LEU A 625 39.00 -3.45 8.97
CA LEU A 625 37.73 -4.14 9.20
C LEU A 625 37.65 -5.47 8.43
N GLN A 626 38.12 -5.49 7.19
CA GLN A 626 38.17 -6.70 6.38
C GLN A 626 39.13 -7.73 6.99
N TYR A 627 40.32 -7.29 7.43
CA TYR A 627 41.26 -8.15 8.15
C TYR A 627 40.66 -8.68 9.46
N LEU A 628 39.90 -7.86 10.18
CA LEU A 628 39.23 -8.26 11.43
C LEU A 628 38.15 -9.32 11.22
N GLU A 629 37.41 -9.29 10.11
CA GLU A 629 36.45 -10.34 9.76
C GLU A 629 37.17 -11.67 9.47
N GLU A 630 38.27 -11.64 8.74
CA GLU A 630 39.06 -12.83 8.43
C GLU A 630 39.68 -13.47 9.69
N VAL A 631 40.17 -12.64 10.63
CA VAL A 631 40.67 -13.11 11.93
C VAL A 631 39.55 -13.78 12.75
N LYS A 632 38.34 -13.24 12.73
CA LYS A 632 37.20 -13.86 13.42
C LYS A 632 36.84 -15.20 12.81
N PHE A 633 36.80 -15.28 11.49
CA PHE A 633 36.52 -16.51 10.75
C PHE A 633 37.52 -17.62 11.13
N CYS A 634 38.81 -17.29 11.19
CA CYS A 634 39.86 -18.24 11.60
C CYS A 634 39.71 -18.73 13.06
N LEU A 635 38.96 -18.04 13.91
CA LEU A 635 38.77 -18.37 15.32
C LEU A 635 37.44 -19.10 15.60
N GLU A 636 36.60 -19.35 14.58
CA GLU A 636 35.24 -19.91 14.77
C GLU A 636 35.21 -21.37 15.24
N ASP A 637 36.21 -22.18 14.86
CA ASP A 637 36.15 -23.64 15.06
C ASP A 637 36.67 -24.09 16.45
N ASP A 638 37.91 -23.75 16.82
CA ASP A 638 38.53 -24.17 18.09
C ASP A 638 39.07 -23.00 18.95
N GLY A 639 38.91 -21.76 18.48
CA GLY A 639 39.40 -20.56 19.16
C GLY A 639 40.92 -20.40 19.13
N GLU A 640 41.63 -21.21 18.34
CA GLU A 640 43.06 -21.09 18.07
C GLU A 640 43.28 -20.81 16.57
N ILE A 641 44.46 -20.32 16.19
CA ILE A 641 44.79 -20.07 14.78
C ILE A 641 45.88 -21.07 14.39
N SER A 642 45.55 -22.03 13.53
CA SER A 642 46.45 -23.07 13.05
C SER A 642 47.55 -22.52 12.13
N ASP A 643 48.60 -23.30 11.89
CA ASP A 643 49.71 -22.93 11.00
C ASP A 643 49.26 -22.60 9.56
N LYS A 644 48.13 -23.19 9.11
CA LYS A 644 47.55 -22.91 7.79
C LYS A 644 46.76 -21.61 7.76
N GLU A 645 45.94 -21.33 8.80
CA GLU A 645 45.21 -20.06 8.92
C GLU A 645 46.17 -18.89 9.16
N ARG A 646 47.29 -19.13 9.84
CA ARG A 646 48.35 -18.13 10.00
C ARG A 646 48.94 -17.68 8.66
N GLN A 647 49.17 -18.62 7.73
CA GLN A 647 49.64 -18.31 6.38
C GLN A 647 48.60 -17.54 5.57
N LEU A 648 47.31 -17.87 5.75
CA LEU A 648 46.20 -17.16 5.11
C LEU A 648 46.09 -15.71 5.59
N LEU A 649 46.14 -15.49 6.91
CA LEU A 649 46.08 -14.15 7.50
C LEU A 649 47.31 -13.30 7.12
N GLU A 650 48.51 -13.89 7.02
CA GLU A 650 49.68 -13.16 6.55
C GLU A 650 49.57 -12.71 5.09
N LEU A 651 48.95 -13.53 4.23
CA LEU A 651 48.63 -13.17 2.84
C LEU A 651 47.60 -12.04 2.78
N GLU A 652 46.49 -12.16 3.51
CA GLU A 652 45.42 -11.16 3.54
C GLU A 652 45.92 -9.83 4.12
N ARG A 653 46.77 -9.87 5.14
CA ARG A 653 47.44 -8.68 5.70
C ARG A 653 48.24 -7.94 4.64
N ASP A 654 49.06 -8.68 3.87
CA ASP A 654 49.95 -8.11 2.86
C ASP A 654 49.14 -7.52 1.69
N ASP A 655 48.05 -8.19 1.29
CA ASP A 655 47.13 -7.72 0.25
C ASP A 655 46.36 -6.46 0.68
N LEU A 656 46.01 -6.36 1.96
CA LEU A 656 45.34 -5.20 2.57
C LEU A 656 46.31 -4.09 3.00
N GLY A 657 47.62 -4.30 2.87
CA GLY A 657 48.65 -3.32 3.20
C GLY A 657 48.75 -2.96 4.69
N ILE A 658 48.33 -3.87 5.58
CA ILE A 658 48.31 -3.66 7.03
C ILE A 658 49.69 -3.95 7.63
N LEU A 659 50.18 -3.06 8.48
CA LEU A 659 51.48 -3.27 9.13
C LEU A 659 51.43 -4.47 10.10
N PRO A 660 52.50 -5.30 10.19
CA PRO A 660 52.52 -6.49 11.04
C PRO A 660 52.17 -6.22 12.52
N ASP A 661 52.69 -5.12 13.08
CA ASP A 661 52.43 -4.76 14.47
C ASP A 661 50.96 -4.38 14.72
N ARG A 662 50.31 -3.81 13.70
CA ARG A 662 48.90 -3.41 13.76
C ARG A 662 47.97 -4.62 13.64
N ALA A 663 48.28 -5.55 12.74
CA ALA A 663 47.59 -6.83 12.64
C ALA A 663 47.64 -7.62 13.96
N LEU A 664 48.80 -7.65 14.63
CA LEU A 664 48.94 -8.28 15.95
C LEU A 664 48.14 -7.61 17.06
N GLU A 665 47.97 -6.29 17.00
CA GLU A 665 47.13 -5.55 17.94
C GLU A 665 45.65 -5.91 17.75
N ILE A 666 45.19 -5.96 16.49
CA ILE A 666 43.83 -6.38 16.10
C ILE A 666 43.53 -7.79 16.62
N GLU A 667 44.43 -8.75 16.37
CA GLU A 667 44.25 -10.14 16.81
C GLU A 667 44.18 -10.28 18.33
N LYS A 668 45.05 -9.58 19.07
CA LYS A 668 45.03 -9.59 20.54
C LYS A 668 43.74 -9.02 21.11
N GLU A 669 43.22 -7.96 20.52
CA GLU A 669 41.97 -7.32 20.95
C GLU A 669 40.78 -8.28 20.79
N ILE A 670 40.73 -9.02 19.67
CA ILE A 670 39.68 -10.01 19.39
C ILE A 670 39.79 -11.21 20.35
N ILE A 671 40.98 -11.76 20.52
CA ILE A 671 41.22 -12.90 21.42
C ILE A 671 40.89 -12.54 22.88
N GLN A 672 41.19 -11.31 23.31
CA GLN A 672 40.84 -10.83 24.64
C GLN A 672 39.31 -10.74 24.82
N ARG A 673 38.58 -10.20 23.83
CA ARG A 673 37.12 -10.11 23.86
C ARG A 673 36.44 -11.48 23.91
N LEU A 674 37.00 -12.48 23.21
CA LEU A 674 36.49 -13.84 23.21
C LEU A 674 36.72 -14.58 24.55
N LYS A 675 37.72 -14.17 25.34
CA LYS A 675 37.96 -14.72 26.69
C LYS A 675 37.10 -14.08 27.79
N GLU A 676 36.52 -12.91 27.53
CA GLU A 676 35.65 -12.18 28.45
C GLU A 676 34.15 -12.48 28.24
N ALA A 677 33.81 -13.12 27.12
CA ALA A 677 32.50 -13.71 26.82
C ALA A 677 32.42 -15.15 27.35
#